data_AF-A2EZT3-F1
#
_entry.id   AF-A2EZT3-F1
#
_cell.length_a   1.000
_cell.length_b   1.000
_cell.length_c   1.000
_cell.angle_alpha   90.00
_cell.angle_beta   90.00
_cell.angle_gamma   90.00
#
_symmetry.space_group_name_H-M   'P 1'
#
loop_
_entity.id
_entity.type
_entity.pdbx_description
1 polymer ?
#
loop_
_entity_poly.entity_id
_entity_poly.type
_entity_poly.pdbx_seq_one_letter_code
_entity_poly.pdbx_strand_id
1 'polypeptide(L)'
;MDELLHHLKNCQTQEATEYFLAITNDVERCEMFFSILTQDNEIIQNPKLQLSFIGLFKNWISTNWLNLNEEVHGMFYSLIEQMPIIANLGDFISQYISKYTICPRIYDQYIFSIFTALSDPSSLSLKQISSLTTISHSIIRNYHNINENEVLDVNELYQKFLEIMIPLIDNAELQKSEDGAIILDNTLYSFFILFNRVQPDPSQLEPFINLSRSVIELFATDDSPHPLFVPACIRFVNRVFKIELLKEQLSPLKEEFIGIFINALSIYVKKQCDSSFLLESILISIENLKKLIPEDTNILDLFLEASIPSVQDLNDLFQNPSVFYSLAYSTETSEKPLIMLRSLIHHMVSTYDSCLDYLINLPISEVLCRQISHCYKIISSKEGGNDILVQWVNAATVQIADDSFEIDFTNEEMVLCVSSQLFLLVSTVKYFPLDELAAIMEHVVPKFLNDKYSILTIASAKLLYKLIKHDIYPENECIDNLIKSIGTSLSNEPMKTLQKLCEVLPNTIERRAQDVLLAINNYIELDNSEENVEIMSKCLEIIDNMIKYTPSVGHNYVCDYVVRFIDRNLSCDEDTLIDASCKLIQTILTTKSQRIPEIIQIVMKNLQSNQYLYDCIDEVIYIFLRLISKCILESTNFSELNISEEIINLFTHYMFEESNGIESSRSITTLLIWIIMTDNEVNLDYLFGYCNNLLENYGNLKDTQRMCIMQLYATLYISRGILFSDEIVHKICKQIHDEYCIDSQDCIVYALFIMRLIDSGSSADTLMPYVFQTVNHRNKWENLSKEQREEYINDEGFKFSDSFVLLLDTEDITGPFNQYDIMSLVSNSIIKCSVKGLYKLRELFPDNFS
;
A
#
# COMPACT_ATOMS: atom_id res chain seq x y z
N MET A 1 3.40 -22.23 50.23
CA MET A 1 3.90 -20.85 50.35
C MET A 1 5.34 -20.81 50.84
N ASP A 2 5.67 -21.50 51.92
CA ASP A 2 7.04 -21.55 52.45
C ASP A 2 8.09 -22.09 51.45
N GLU A 3 7.70 -23.03 50.58
CA GLU A 3 8.57 -23.53 49.50
C GLU A 3 8.79 -22.48 48.38
N LEU A 4 7.75 -21.73 47.98
CA LEU A 4 7.90 -20.60 47.04
C LEU A 4 8.81 -19.52 47.62
N LEU A 5 8.66 -19.19 48.92
CA LEU A 5 9.54 -18.28 49.65
C LEU A 5 10.99 -18.80 49.68
N HIS A 6 11.18 -20.09 49.88
CA HIS A 6 12.50 -20.73 49.89
C HIS A 6 13.19 -20.60 48.53
N HIS A 7 12.49 -20.89 47.43
CA HIS A 7 13.05 -20.81 46.07
C HIS A 7 13.30 -19.36 45.63
N LEU A 8 12.41 -18.42 45.99
CA LEU A 8 12.62 -16.98 45.74
C LEU A 8 13.84 -16.44 46.51
N LYS A 9 14.05 -16.86 47.77
CA LYS A 9 15.24 -16.50 48.58
C LYS A 9 16.56 -17.03 48.00
N ASN A 10 16.51 -18.18 47.34
CA ASN A 10 17.68 -18.81 46.75
C ASN A 10 17.94 -18.43 45.28
N CYS A 11 17.17 -17.49 44.71
CA CYS A 11 17.25 -17.08 43.30
C CYS A 11 17.08 -18.25 42.30
N GLN A 12 16.31 -19.27 42.68
CA GLN A 12 16.00 -20.44 41.84
C GLN A 12 14.75 -20.14 40.99
N THR A 13 14.93 -19.38 39.91
CA THR A 13 13.82 -18.83 39.11
C THR A 13 12.97 -19.90 38.41
N GLN A 14 13.55 -21.02 38.01
CA GLN A 14 12.84 -22.07 37.29
C GLN A 14 11.93 -22.86 38.26
N GLU A 15 12.46 -23.31 39.39
CA GLU A 15 11.72 -24.01 40.43
C GLU A 15 10.66 -23.09 41.07
N ALA A 16 10.98 -21.81 41.30
CA ALA A 16 10.00 -20.83 41.77
C ALA A 16 8.83 -20.66 40.78
N THR A 17 9.09 -20.70 39.47
CA THR A 17 8.05 -20.60 38.42
C THR A 17 7.18 -21.86 38.38
N GLU A 18 7.77 -23.05 38.46
CA GLU A 18 7.05 -24.32 38.48
C GLU A 18 6.13 -24.44 39.71
N TYR A 19 6.62 -24.04 40.89
CA TYR A 19 5.81 -23.98 42.11
C TYR A 19 4.73 -22.90 42.06
N PHE A 20 5.04 -21.73 41.47
CA PHE A 20 4.06 -20.68 41.27
C PHE A 20 2.93 -21.16 40.36
N LEU A 21 3.26 -21.79 39.22
CA LEU A 21 2.30 -22.37 38.27
C LEU A 21 1.42 -23.46 38.91
N ALA A 22 2.01 -24.33 39.74
CA ALA A 22 1.29 -25.38 40.45
C ALA A 22 0.24 -24.84 41.45
N ILE A 23 0.50 -23.68 42.07
CA ILE A 23 -0.46 -23.01 42.97
C ILE A 23 -1.55 -22.27 42.17
N THR A 24 -1.22 -21.78 40.97
CA THR A 24 -2.09 -20.91 40.18
C THR A 24 -3.18 -21.57 39.34
N ASN A 25 -3.18 -22.91 39.22
CA ASN A 25 -4.27 -23.65 38.56
C ASN A 25 -5.55 -23.69 39.42
N ASP A 26 -5.50 -23.19 40.65
CA ASP A 26 -6.62 -23.12 41.59
C ASP A 26 -7.01 -21.64 41.80
N VAL A 27 -8.08 -21.20 41.15
CA VAL A 27 -8.55 -19.80 41.19
C VAL A 27 -8.93 -19.39 42.62
N GLU A 28 -9.35 -20.32 43.49
CA GLU A 28 -9.67 -20.03 44.90
C GLU A 28 -8.42 -19.68 45.73
N ARG A 29 -7.21 -20.01 45.25
CA ARG A 29 -5.95 -19.69 45.95
C ARG A 29 -5.32 -18.37 45.54
N CYS A 30 -5.93 -17.65 44.58
CA CYS A 30 -5.36 -16.39 44.10
C CYS A 30 -5.34 -15.29 45.18
N GLU A 31 -6.27 -15.32 46.13
CA GLU A 31 -6.34 -14.42 47.30
C GLU A 31 -5.04 -14.40 48.12
N MET A 32 -4.35 -15.53 48.17
CA MET A 32 -3.08 -15.68 48.87
C MET A 32 -1.98 -14.82 48.23
N PHE A 33 -2.02 -14.60 46.92
CA PHE A 33 -1.02 -13.74 46.24
C PHE A 33 -1.26 -12.26 46.49
N PHE A 34 -2.52 -11.84 46.54
CA PHE A 34 -2.89 -10.47 46.92
C PHE A 34 -2.52 -10.22 48.38
N SER A 35 -2.78 -11.16 49.29
CA SER A 35 -2.44 -11.01 50.70
C SER A 35 -0.94 -10.90 50.96
N ILE A 36 -0.10 -11.52 50.12
CA ILE A 36 1.37 -11.36 50.15
C ILE A 36 1.80 -9.93 49.76
N LEU A 37 1.07 -9.28 48.86
CA LEU A 37 1.37 -7.90 48.46
C LEU A 37 0.73 -6.86 49.37
N THR A 38 -0.22 -7.23 50.23
CA THR A 38 -0.96 -6.31 51.12
C THR A 38 -0.62 -6.45 52.60
N GLN A 39 0.00 -7.55 53.05
CA GLN A 39 0.39 -7.77 54.44
C GLN A 39 1.88 -7.49 54.66
N ASP A 40 2.22 -6.73 55.71
CA ASP A 40 3.62 -6.50 56.08
C ASP A 40 4.34 -7.82 56.36
N ASN A 41 5.23 -8.20 55.45
CA ASN A 41 5.91 -9.50 55.44
C ASN A 41 7.32 -9.39 54.85
N GLU A 42 8.09 -10.48 54.96
CA GLU A 42 9.49 -10.55 54.53
C GLU A 42 9.69 -10.32 53.02
N ILE A 43 8.69 -10.58 52.18
CA ILE A 43 8.74 -10.30 50.73
C ILE A 43 8.68 -8.79 50.50
N ILE A 44 7.75 -8.08 51.16
CA ILE A 44 7.60 -6.62 51.02
C ILE A 44 8.84 -5.88 51.56
N GLN A 45 9.43 -6.38 52.64
CA GLN A 45 10.61 -5.78 53.26
C GLN A 45 11.92 -6.01 52.46
N ASN A 46 11.92 -6.90 51.46
CA ASN A 46 13.10 -7.22 50.64
C ASN A 46 12.87 -6.87 49.16
N PRO A 47 13.46 -5.78 48.63
CA PRO A 47 13.22 -5.32 47.25
C PRO A 47 13.50 -6.37 46.16
N LYS A 48 14.48 -7.27 46.35
CA LYS A 48 14.81 -8.31 45.36
C LYS A 48 13.76 -9.42 45.32
N LEU A 49 13.26 -9.84 46.49
CA LEU A 49 12.17 -10.81 46.59
C LEU A 49 10.87 -10.22 46.05
N GLN A 50 10.60 -8.96 46.39
CA GLN A 50 9.46 -8.20 45.92
C GLN A 50 9.41 -8.15 44.39
N LEU A 51 10.50 -7.74 43.72
CA LEU A 51 10.56 -7.68 42.25
C LEU A 51 10.38 -9.06 41.60
N SER A 52 10.99 -10.10 42.18
CA SER A 52 10.88 -11.47 41.66
C SER A 52 9.45 -12.01 41.76
N PHE A 53 8.78 -11.73 42.88
CA PHE A 53 7.38 -12.09 43.08
C PHE A 53 6.44 -11.32 42.14
N ILE A 54 6.66 -10.00 41.97
CA ILE A 54 5.89 -9.18 41.02
C ILE A 54 6.03 -9.71 39.59
N GLY A 55 7.22 -10.13 39.17
CA GLY A 55 7.45 -10.72 37.85
C GLY A 55 6.65 -12.00 37.61
N LEU A 56 6.63 -12.91 38.59
CA LEU A 56 5.83 -14.14 38.53
C LEU A 56 4.32 -13.82 38.49
N PHE A 57 3.89 -12.91 39.36
CA PHE A 57 2.51 -12.47 39.45
C PHE A 57 2.03 -11.82 38.14
N LYS A 58 2.89 -11.01 37.51
CA LYS A 58 2.63 -10.43 36.18
C LYS A 58 2.36 -11.50 35.12
N ASN A 59 3.21 -12.52 35.02
CA ASN A 59 3.05 -13.60 34.04
C ASN A 59 1.75 -14.38 34.25
N TRP A 60 1.38 -14.63 35.51
CA TRP A 60 0.13 -15.33 35.81
C TRP A 60 -1.10 -14.50 35.44
N ILE A 61 -1.14 -13.23 35.84
CA ILE A 61 -2.25 -12.34 35.51
C ILE A 61 -2.38 -12.19 33.99
N SER A 62 -1.29 -12.05 33.22
CA SER A 62 -1.40 -11.98 31.74
C SER A 62 -2.00 -13.22 31.11
N THR A 63 -1.74 -14.39 31.69
CA THR A 63 -2.19 -15.68 31.15
C THR A 63 -3.66 -15.94 31.46
N ASN A 64 -4.13 -15.49 32.64
CA ASN A 64 -5.44 -15.86 33.16
C ASN A 64 -6.49 -14.75 33.10
N TRP A 65 -6.11 -13.51 32.75
CA TRP A 65 -6.95 -12.31 32.90
C TRP A 65 -8.40 -12.45 32.43
N LEU A 66 -8.62 -13.03 31.24
CA LEU A 66 -9.94 -13.19 30.62
C LEU A 66 -10.82 -14.24 31.32
N ASN A 67 -10.22 -15.11 32.12
CA ASN A 67 -10.89 -16.21 32.83
C ASN A 67 -11.10 -15.89 34.32
N LEU A 68 -10.64 -14.73 34.81
CA LEU A 68 -10.83 -14.30 36.19
C LEU A 68 -12.25 -13.71 36.38
N ASN A 69 -12.81 -13.90 37.58
CA ASN A 69 -14.09 -13.30 37.96
C ASN A 69 -13.93 -11.84 38.43
N GLU A 70 -15.04 -11.12 38.57
CA GLU A 70 -15.04 -9.71 39.00
C GLU A 70 -14.45 -9.50 40.40
N GLU A 71 -14.59 -10.47 41.31
CA GLU A 71 -14.06 -10.40 42.67
C GLU A 71 -12.52 -10.35 42.66
N VAL A 72 -11.88 -11.23 41.87
CA VAL A 72 -10.43 -11.25 41.70
C VAL A 72 -9.93 -10.02 40.95
N HIS A 73 -10.69 -9.51 39.98
CA HIS A 73 -10.39 -8.20 39.38
C HIS A 73 -10.44 -7.09 40.43
N GLY A 74 -11.44 -7.09 41.32
CA GLY A 74 -11.53 -6.16 42.45
C GLY A 74 -10.33 -6.24 43.40
N MET A 75 -9.87 -7.44 43.74
CA MET A 75 -8.66 -7.65 44.56
C MET A 75 -7.38 -7.14 43.86
N PHE A 76 -7.31 -7.25 42.54
CA PHE A 76 -6.20 -6.68 41.79
C PHE A 76 -6.18 -5.16 41.85
N TYR A 77 -7.33 -4.51 41.75
CA TYR A 77 -7.40 -3.06 41.86
C TYR A 77 -7.24 -2.56 43.29
N SER A 78 -7.58 -3.35 44.32
CA SER A 78 -7.29 -2.97 45.71
C SER A 78 -5.79 -2.90 46.02
N LEU A 79 -4.93 -3.52 45.20
CA LEU A 79 -3.48 -3.33 45.29
C LEU A 79 -3.06 -1.86 45.11
N ILE A 80 -3.89 -1.03 44.45
CA ILE A 80 -3.67 0.42 44.35
C ILE A 80 -3.50 1.06 45.74
N GLU A 81 -4.20 0.57 46.76
CA GLU A 81 -4.08 1.08 48.14
C GLU A 81 -2.71 0.76 48.77
N GLN A 82 -1.96 -0.19 48.21
CA GLN A 82 -0.62 -0.58 48.66
C GLN A 82 0.51 0.15 47.92
N MET A 83 0.20 1.02 46.96
CA MET A 83 1.21 1.79 46.21
C MET A 83 2.12 2.69 47.07
N PRO A 84 1.66 3.27 48.21
CA PRO A 84 2.55 3.97 49.15
C PRO A 84 3.61 3.07 49.79
N ILE A 85 3.59 1.75 49.53
CA ILE A 85 4.54 0.77 50.06
C ILE A 85 5.28 0.05 48.92
N ILE A 86 4.65 -0.15 47.74
CA ILE A 86 5.20 -0.92 46.63
C ILE A 86 5.12 -0.16 45.29
N ALA A 87 6.02 0.81 45.08
CA ALA A 87 6.02 1.63 43.85
C ALA A 87 6.22 0.81 42.55
N ASN A 88 6.96 -0.31 42.61
CA ASN A 88 7.25 -1.14 41.43
C ASN A 88 6.01 -1.82 40.81
N LEU A 89 4.86 -1.81 41.49
CA LEU A 89 3.59 -2.30 40.94
C LEU A 89 2.92 -1.30 39.99
N GLY A 90 3.31 -0.02 40.00
CA GLY A 90 2.66 1.04 39.22
C GLY A 90 2.62 0.77 37.72
N ASP A 91 3.75 0.42 37.14
CA ASP A 91 3.88 0.10 35.70
C ASP A 91 3.11 -1.16 35.33
N PHE A 92 3.07 -2.12 36.26
CA PHE A 92 2.34 -3.37 36.07
C PHE A 92 0.83 -3.12 36.07
N ILE A 93 0.28 -2.41 37.05
CA ILE A 93 -1.16 -2.13 37.14
C ILE A 93 -1.62 -1.26 35.96
N SER A 94 -0.88 -0.21 35.61
CA SER A 94 -1.20 0.70 34.50
C SER A 94 -1.28 0.00 33.13
N GLN A 95 -0.38 -0.96 32.85
CA GLN A 95 -0.40 -1.77 31.63
C GLN A 95 -1.72 -2.56 31.48
N TYR A 96 -2.27 -3.09 32.59
CA TYR A 96 -3.49 -3.90 32.54
C TYR A 96 -4.74 -3.04 32.43
N ILE A 97 -4.79 -1.90 33.13
CA ILE A 97 -5.87 -0.91 32.97
C ILE A 97 -5.95 -0.44 31.51
N SER A 98 -4.81 -0.22 30.86
CA SER A 98 -4.75 0.21 29.46
C SER A 98 -5.13 -0.89 28.46
N LYS A 99 -4.87 -2.16 28.77
CA LYS A 99 -5.07 -3.30 27.86
C LYS A 99 -6.47 -3.90 27.93
N TYR A 100 -7.09 -3.88 29.11
CA TYR A 100 -8.36 -4.57 29.36
C TYR A 100 -9.40 -3.59 29.90
N THR A 101 -10.10 -2.92 28.98
CA THR A 101 -11.14 -1.90 29.24
C THR A 101 -12.44 -2.49 29.81
N ILE A 102 -12.37 -3.57 30.60
CA ILE A 102 -13.50 -4.50 30.79
C ILE A 102 -14.52 -4.01 31.86
N CYS A 103 -14.23 -3.01 32.70
CA CYS A 103 -15.25 -2.49 33.62
C CYS A 103 -14.98 -1.05 34.13
N PRO A 104 -15.54 0.01 33.51
CA PRO A 104 -15.37 1.40 33.95
C PRO A 104 -15.66 1.62 35.44
N ARG A 105 -16.67 0.93 35.98
CA ARG A 105 -17.17 1.09 37.36
C ARG A 105 -16.19 0.66 38.46
N ILE A 106 -15.24 -0.23 38.17
CA ILE A 106 -14.29 -0.72 39.19
C ILE A 106 -13.16 0.31 39.40
N TYR A 107 -12.68 0.96 38.33
CA TYR A 107 -11.60 1.96 38.42
C TYR A 107 -11.99 3.22 39.19
N ASP A 108 -13.25 3.60 39.04
CA ASP A 108 -13.91 4.77 39.62
C ASP A 108 -13.83 4.83 41.16
N GLN A 109 -13.78 3.67 41.82
CA GLN A 109 -13.69 3.59 43.29
C GLN A 109 -12.28 3.89 43.81
N TYR A 110 -11.25 3.54 43.04
CA TYR A 110 -9.86 3.62 43.48
C TYR A 110 -9.16 4.91 43.07
N ILE A 111 -9.65 5.63 42.05
CA ILE A 111 -9.05 6.91 41.62
C ILE A 111 -9.07 7.97 42.72
N PHE A 112 -10.13 8.02 43.55
CA PHE A 112 -10.19 8.93 44.69
C PHE A 112 -9.25 8.56 45.83
N SER A 113 -8.97 7.27 46.02
CA SER A 113 -7.95 6.80 46.97
C SER A 113 -6.54 7.20 46.52
N ILE A 114 -6.25 7.11 45.21
CA ILE A 114 -5.00 7.62 44.62
C ILE A 114 -4.85 9.12 44.89
N PHE A 115 -5.89 9.88 44.60
CA PHE A 115 -5.94 11.33 44.81
C PHE A 115 -5.76 11.72 46.29
N THR A 116 -6.39 10.98 47.21
CA THR A 116 -6.18 11.17 48.65
C THR A 116 -4.73 10.94 49.04
N ALA A 117 -4.07 9.89 48.53
CA ALA A 117 -2.65 9.64 48.79
C ALA A 117 -1.75 10.76 48.23
N LEU A 118 -2.05 11.25 47.02
CA LEU A 118 -1.31 12.33 46.38
C LEU A 118 -1.50 13.70 47.05
N SER A 119 -2.55 13.88 47.88
CA SER A 119 -2.81 15.14 48.58
C SER A 119 -1.81 15.47 49.70
N ASP A 120 -1.04 14.48 50.18
CA ASP A 120 0.10 14.68 51.09
C ASP A 120 1.41 14.19 50.45
N PRO A 121 1.95 14.93 49.46
CA PRO A 121 3.15 14.53 48.74
C PRO A 121 4.40 14.49 49.63
N SER A 122 4.37 15.14 50.80
CA SER A 122 5.49 15.14 51.76
C SER A 122 5.73 13.76 52.41
N SER A 123 4.70 12.91 52.38
CA SER A 123 4.75 11.54 52.90
C SER A 123 5.23 10.50 51.88
N LEU A 124 5.43 10.91 50.62
CA LEU A 124 5.72 10.02 49.49
C LEU A 124 7.10 10.32 48.88
N SER A 125 7.77 9.27 48.40
CA SER A 125 8.94 9.39 47.53
C SER A 125 8.53 9.75 46.10
N LEU A 126 9.44 10.38 45.35
CA LEU A 126 9.21 10.77 43.95
C LEU A 126 8.75 9.59 43.07
N LYS A 127 9.33 8.40 43.28
CA LYS A 127 8.95 7.18 42.57
C LYS A 127 7.52 6.75 42.88
N GLN A 128 7.05 6.90 44.13
CA GLN A 128 5.67 6.58 44.49
C GLN A 128 4.68 7.56 43.85
N ILE A 129 5.02 8.85 43.81
CA ILE A 129 4.22 9.87 43.12
C ILE A 129 4.14 9.55 41.62
N SER A 130 5.28 9.21 40.99
CA SER A 130 5.33 8.77 39.59
C SER A 130 4.42 7.56 39.32
N SER A 131 4.50 6.52 40.14
CA SER A 131 3.63 5.34 40.00
C SER A 131 2.14 5.65 40.16
N LEU A 132 1.77 6.44 41.17
CA LEU A 132 0.38 6.84 41.42
C LEU A 132 -0.17 7.70 40.27
N THR A 133 0.62 8.64 39.76
CA THR A 133 0.22 9.47 38.62
C THR A 133 0.08 8.65 37.34
N THR A 134 0.96 7.69 37.06
CA THR A 134 0.85 6.76 35.91
C THR A 134 -0.41 5.90 35.95
N ILE A 135 -0.78 5.37 37.12
CA ILE A 135 -2.04 4.64 37.29
C ILE A 135 -3.23 5.58 37.06
N SER A 136 -3.24 6.76 37.70
CA SER A 136 -4.32 7.74 37.53
C SER A 136 -4.51 8.14 36.07
N HIS A 137 -3.39 8.35 35.35
CA HIS A 137 -3.39 8.66 33.94
C HIS A 137 -4.02 7.54 33.11
N SER A 138 -3.65 6.29 33.38
CA SER A 138 -4.19 5.11 32.70
C SER A 138 -5.70 4.97 32.91
N ILE A 139 -6.20 5.27 34.11
CA ILE A 139 -7.64 5.29 34.41
C ILE A 139 -8.31 6.43 33.64
N ILE A 140 -7.79 7.66 33.73
CA ILE A 140 -8.37 8.84 33.08
C ILE A 140 -8.40 8.67 31.55
N ARG A 141 -7.41 8.00 30.95
CA ARG A 141 -7.37 7.75 29.51
C ARG A 141 -8.60 6.98 29.00
N ASN A 142 -9.20 6.12 29.82
CA ASN A 142 -10.41 5.39 29.44
C ASN A 142 -11.61 6.33 29.22
N TYR A 143 -11.63 7.50 29.84
CA TYR A 143 -12.70 8.49 29.66
C TYR A 143 -12.70 9.17 28.28
N HIS A 144 -11.65 8.95 27.46
CA HIS A 144 -11.60 9.43 26.09
C HIS A 144 -12.62 8.70 25.17
N ASN A 145 -13.00 7.45 25.49
CA ASN A 145 -13.75 6.55 24.58
C ASN A 145 -15.11 6.08 25.12
N ILE A 146 -15.56 6.53 26.30
CA ILE A 146 -16.79 6.02 26.94
C ILE A 146 -18.01 6.88 26.55
N ASN A 147 -19.07 6.23 26.07
CA ASN A 147 -20.37 6.86 25.79
C ASN A 147 -20.96 7.51 27.06
N GLU A 148 -21.75 8.59 26.91
CA GLU A 148 -22.26 9.47 27.98
C GLU A 148 -23.02 8.81 29.13
N ASN A 149 -23.38 7.53 29.05
CA ASN A 149 -24.35 6.90 29.95
C ASN A 149 -23.77 5.99 31.05
N GLU A 150 -22.45 5.87 31.24
CA GLU A 150 -21.88 4.80 32.10
C GLU A 150 -20.80 5.15 33.15
N VAL A 151 -20.57 6.41 33.53
CA VAL A 151 -19.43 6.73 34.45
C VAL A 151 -19.79 7.76 35.54
N LEU A 152 -19.00 7.77 36.63
CA LEU A 152 -18.91 8.79 37.70
C LEU A 152 -19.25 10.22 37.27
N ASP A 153 -19.60 11.09 38.25
CA ASP A 153 -19.64 12.54 38.04
C ASP A 153 -18.23 13.04 37.66
N VAL A 154 -17.96 13.08 36.35
CA VAL A 154 -16.69 13.52 35.77
C VAL A 154 -16.33 14.93 36.24
N ASN A 155 -17.32 15.75 36.62
CA ASN A 155 -17.07 17.06 37.20
C ASN A 155 -16.39 16.94 38.57
N GLU A 156 -16.84 16.04 39.44
CA GLU A 156 -16.22 15.81 40.76
C GLU A 156 -14.79 15.29 40.59
N LEU A 157 -14.59 14.34 39.67
CA LEU A 157 -13.25 13.82 39.34
C LEU A 157 -12.32 14.93 38.87
N TYR A 158 -12.80 15.78 37.97
CA TYR A 158 -12.05 16.91 37.44
C TYR A 158 -11.70 17.94 38.51
N GLN A 159 -12.64 18.30 39.40
CA GLN A 159 -12.35 19.24 40.50
C GLN A 159 -11.28 18.71 41.45
N LYS A 160 -11.37 17.44 41.87
CA LYS A 160 -10.34 16.84 42.73
C LYS A 160 -9.00 16.70 42.01
N PHE A 161 -9.01 16.39 40.72
CA PHE A 161 -7.78 16.39 39.91
C PHE A 161 -7.10 17.75 39.95
N LEU A 162 -7.84 18.85 39.76
CA LEU A 162 -7.27 20.20 39.83
C LEU A 162 -6.70 20.51 41.22
N GLU A 163 -7.44 20.20 42.29
CA GLU A 163 -7.01 20.45 43.68
C GLU A 163 -5.65 19.81 43.99
N ILE A 164 -5.41 18.60 43.48
CA ILE A 164 -4.22 17.80 43.79
C ILE A 164 -3.08 18.05 42.81
N MET A 165 -3.38 18.21 41.53
CA MET A 165 -2.36 18.27 40.49
C MET A 165 -1.82 19.69 40.26
N ILE A 166 -2.60 20.74 40.56
CA ILE A 166 -2.11 22.13 40.46
C ILE A 166 -0.88 22.37 41.38
N PRO A 167 -0.90 21.97 42.67
CA PRO A 167 0.30 22.09 43.52
C PRO A 167 1.53 21.34 42.99
N LEU A 168 1.33 20.25 42.25
CA LEU A 168 2.44 19.46 41.68
C LEU A 168 3.07 20.17 40.48
N ILE A 169 2.30 20.81 39.61
CA ILE A 169 2.85 21.52 38.44
C ILE A 169 3.66 22.76 38.84
N ASP A 170 3.36 23.37 39.99
CA ASP A 170 4.10 24.52 40.53
C ASP A 170 5.45 24.13 41.17
N ASN A 171 5.74 22.83 41.31
CA ASN A 171 6.99 22.34 41.89
C ASN A 171 8.13 22.32 40.86
N ALA A 172 9.01 23.32 40.93
CA ALA A 172 10.17 23.46 40.06
C ALA A 172 11.18 22.29 40.12
N GLU A 173 11.24 21.52 41.22
CA GLU A 173 12.15 20.37 41.33
C GLU A 173 11.72 19.20 40.44
N LEU A 174 10.40 19.03 40.23
CA LEU A 174 9.88 17.98 39.35
C LEU A 174 10.31 18.21 37.90
N GLN A 175 10.46 19.46 37.48
CA GLN A 175 10.85 19.82 36.12
C GLN A 175 12.29 19.39 35.80
N LYS A 176 13.14 19.11 36.81
CA LYS A 176 14.56 18.79 36.64
C LYS A 176 14.91 17.30 36.69
N SER A 177 13.94 16.43 36.98
CA SER A 177 14.17 14.98 37.15
C SER A 177 13.40 14.15 36.12
N GLU A 178 13.88 12.94 35.83
CA GLU A 178 13.21 12.00 34.92
C GLU A 178 11.82 11.58 35.43
N ASP A 179 11.73 11.15 36.69
CA ASP A 179 10.44 10.80 37.33
C ASP A 179 9.49 12.01 37.38
N GLY A 180 10.01 13.21 37.65
CA GLY A 180 9.23 14.44 37.63
C GLY A 180 8.71 14.79 36.25
N ALA A 181 9.48 14.57 35.18
CA ALA A 181 9.01 14.73 33.81
C ALA A 181 7.87 13.77 33.47
N ILE A 182 7.93 12.51 33.93
CA ILE A 182 6.85 11.52 33.77
C ILE A 182 5.59 11.96 34.50
N ILE A 183 5.72 12.38 35.76
CA ILE A 183 4.60 12.90 36.57
C ILE A 183 3.91 14.05 35.84
N LEU A 184 4.69 15.02 35.36
CA LEU A 184 4.15 16.22 34.73
C LEU A 184 3.54 15.95 33.35
N ASP A 185 4.11 15.07 32.52
CA ASP A 185 3.50 14.65 31.23
C ASP A 185 2.16 13.94 31.46
N ASN A 186 2.12 12.98 32.39
CA ASN A 186 0.90 12.29 32.79
C ASN A 186 -0.18 13.26 33.28
N THR A 187 0.22 14.26 34.08
CA THR A 187 -0.67 15.32 34.57
C THR A 187 -1.21 16.17 33.42
N LEU A 188 -0.35 16.68 32.52
CA LEU A 188 -0.78 17.50 31.38
C LEU A 188 -1.77 16.73 30.48
N TYR A 189 -1.48 15.46 30.20
CA TYR A 189 -2.34 14.67 29.31
C TYR A 189 -3.67 14.29 29.97
N SER A 190 -3.65 13.93 31.26
CA SER A 190 -4.87 13.64 32.03
C SER A 190 -5.76 14.88 32.15
N PHE A 191 -5.17 16.05 32.40
CA PHE A 191 -5.88 17.33 32.40
C PHE A 191 -6.58 17.57 31.07
N PHE A 192 -5.87 17.42 29.94
CA PHE A 192 -6.45 17.61 28.62
C PHE A 192 -7.67 16.71 28.36
N ILE A 193 -7.62 15.44 28.78
CA ILE A 193 -8.73 14.50 28.61
C ILE A 193 -9.94 14.94 29.44
N LEU A 194 -9.75 15.24 30.72
CA LEU A 194 -10.83 15.67 31.60
C LEU A 194 -11.41 17.03 31.17
N PHE A 195 -10.56 17.98 30.76
CA PHE A 195 -10.98 19.29 30.27
C PHE A 195 -11.88 19.17 29.04
N ASN A 196 -11.52 18.35 28.05
CA ASN A 196 -12.38 18.15 26.87
C ASN A 196 -13.69 17.45 27.19
N ARG A 197 -13.71 16.60 28.23
CA ARG A 197 -14.91 15.86 28.64
C ARG A 197 -15.87 16.74 29.43
N VAL A 198 -15.36 17.55 30.35
CA VAL A 198 -16.16 18.45 31.21
C VAL A 198 -16.52 19.75 30.50
N GLN A 199 -15.65 20.23 29.61
CA GLN A 199 -15.75 21.54 28.95
C GLN A 199 -15.97 22.71 29.94
N PRO A 200 -15.07 22.88 30.93
CA PRO A 200 -15.19 23.90 31.96
C PRO A 200 -14.79 25.29 31.42
N ASP A 201 -14.77 26.29 32.31
CA ASP A 201 -14.31 27.65 31.99
C ASP A 201 -12.85 27.62 31.44
N PRO A 202 -12.59 28.21 30.27
CA PRO A 202 -11.27 28.26 29.63
C PRO A 202 -10.15 28.86 30.50
N SER A 203 -10.48 29.70 31.47
CA SER A 203 -9.51 30.23 32.46
C SER A 203 -8.78 29.13 33.23
N GLN A 204 -9.36 27.93 33.35
CA GLN A 204 -8.72 26.80 34.02
C GLN A 204 -7.58 26.17 33.21
N LEU A 205 -7.42 26.53 31.93
CA LEU A 205 -6.25 26.14 31.13
C LEU A 205 -4.98 26.92 31.53
N GLU A 206 -5.14 28.10 32.11
CA GLU A 206 -4.06 29.08 32.32
C GLU A 206 -2.86 28.52 33.11
N PRO A 207 -3.04 27.79 34.24
CA PRO A 207 -1.89 27.23 34.98
C PRO A 207 -1.05 26.26 34.14
N PHE A 208 -1.70 25.40 33.35
CA PHE A 208 -1.02 24.38 32.53
C PHE A 208 -0.37 24.98 31.28
N ILE A 209 -1.00 26.00 30.69
CA ILE A 209 -0.42 26.79 29.59
C ILE A 209 0.80 27.55 30.09
N ASN A 210 0.72 28.19 31.26
CA ASN A 210 1.83 28.95 31.85
C ASN A 210 3.01 28.04 32.22
N LEU A 211 2.75 26.86 32.77
CA LEU A 211 3.78 25.84 32.96
C LEU A 211 4.47 25.48 31.64
N SER A 212 3.66 25.14 30.63
CA SER A 212 4.18 24.74 29.32
C SER A 212 5.00 25.86 28.66
N ARG A 213 4.52 27.11 28.74
CA ARG A 213 5.24 28.31 28.30
C ARG A 213 6.60 28.40 28.99
N SER A 214 6.62 28.41 30.32
CA SER A 214 7.83 28.54 31.13
C SER A 214 8.86 27.44 30.81
N VAL A 215 8.43 26.19 30.69
CA VAL A 215 9.30 25.05 30.38
C VAL A 215 9.93 25.17 29.00
N ILE A 216 9.14 25.56 27.99
CA ILE A 216 9.66 25.74 26.62
C ILE A 216 10.63 26.92 26.56
N GLU A 217 10.37 28.02 27.27
CA GLU A 217 11.28 29.16 27.37
C GLU A 217 12.57 28.83 28.14
N LEU A 218 12.47 28.06 29.22
CA LEU A 218 13.62 27.65 30.05
C LEU A 218 14.57 26.67 29.37
N PHE A 219 14.16 26.02 28.27
CA PHE A 219 15.05 25.21 27.43
C PHE A 219 16.32 25.98 26.98
N ALA A 220 16.30 27.32 27.00
CA ALA A 220 17.42 28.19 26.67
C ALA A 220 18.56 28.23 27.71
N THR A 221 18.33 27.88 28.98
CA THR A 221 19.24 28.19 30.10
C THR A 221 19.98 26.96 30.64
N ASP A 222 21.09 27.15 31.36
CA ASP A 222 21.86 26.06 32.03
C ASP A 222 21.08 25.40 33.20
N ASP A 223 19.93 25.98 33.56
CA ASP A 223 18.96 25.46 34.54
C ASP A 223 17.82 24.66 33.85
N SER A 224 18.06 24.15 32.64
CA SER A 224 17.05 23.61 31.74
C SER A 224 16.20 22.51 32.37
N PRO A 225 14.89 22.46 32.05
CA PRO A 225 14.04 21.33 32.40
C PRO A 225 14.57 20.04 31.77
N HIS A 226 14.16 18.89 32.32
CA HIS A 226 14.56 17.58 31.83
C HIS A 226 14.21 17.45 30.34
N PRO A 227 15.11 16.94 29.47
CA PRO A 227 14.92 16.92 28.01
C PRO A 227 13.64 16.22 27.53
N LEU A 228 13.13 15.26 28.30
CA LEU A 228 11.87 14.55 28.01
C LEU A 228 10.62 15.40 28.22
N PHE A 229 10.70 16.45 29.05
CA PHE A 229 9.53 17.23 29.44
C PHE A 229 9.17 18.33 28.43
N VAL A 230 10.16 18.92 27.76
CA VAL A 230 9.92 19.95 26.74
C VAL A 230 8.99 19.44 25.61
N PRO A 231 9.23 18.25 25.01
CA PRO A 231 8.28 17.68 24.04
C PRO A 231 6.87 17.44 24.59
N ALA A 232 6.73 17.09 25.87
CA ALA A 232 5.43 16.88 26.50
C ALA A 232 4.62 18.19 26.58
N CYS A 233 5.25 19.27 27.02
CA CYS A 233 4.66 20.61 27.02
C CYS A 233 4.24 21.05 25.61
N ILE A 234 5.09 20.81 24.61
CA ILE A 234 4.79 21.12 23.21
C ILE A 234 3.56 20.33 22.71
N ARG A 235 3.51 19.00 22.97
CA ARG A 235 2.35 18.16 22.62
C ARG A 235 1.07 18.63 23.29
N PHE A 236 1.15 19.00 24.56
CA PHE A 236 0.00 19.52 25.31
C PHE A 236 -0.55 20.80 24.68
N VAL A 237 0.31 21.78 24.40
CA VAL A 237 -0.10 23.05 23.77
C VAL A 237 -0.71 22.81 22.39
N ASN A 238 -0.10 21.95 21.57
CA ASN A 238 -0.65 21.59 20.26
C ASN A 238 -2.05 20.96 20.36
N ARG A 239 -2.28 20.13 21.38
CA ARG A 239 -3.59 19.52 21.64
C ARG A 239 -4.62 20.57 22.05
N VAL A 240 -4.26 21.50 22.93
CA VAL A 240 -5.13 22.62 23.35
C VAL A 240 -5.53 23.49 22.15
N PHE A 241 -4.58 23.80 21.26
CA PHE A 241 -4.83 24.60 20.06
C PHE A 241 -5.76 23.97 19.02
N LYS A 242 -6.02 22.65 19.13
CA LYS A 242 -6.97 21.90 18.29
C LYS A 242 -8.40 21.86 18.85
N ILE A 243 -8.66 22.42 20.04
CA ILE A 243 -10.00 22.48 20.62
C ILE A 243 -10.85 23.51 19.85
N GLU A 244 -11.73 23.05 18.96
CA GLU A 244 -12.50 23.92 18.05
C GLU A 244 -13.40 24.92 18.78
N LEU A 245 -13.98 24.52 19.92
CA LEU A 245 -14.87 25.36 20.73
C LEU A 245 -14.18 26.62 21.30
N LEU A 246 -12.85 26.60 21.42
CA LEU A 246 -12.07 27.69 22.03
C LEU A 246 -11.23 28.46 20.99
N LYS A 247 -11.47 28.24 19.71
CA LYS A 247 -10.63 28.74 18.61
C LYS A 247 -10.39 30.25 18.65
N GLU A 248 -11.43 31.05 18.89
CA GLU A 248 -11.30 32.52 18.96
C GLU A 248 -10.52 32.97 20.21
N GLN A 249 -10.79 32.37 21.36
CA GLN A 249 -10.15 32.72 22.63
C GLN A 249 -8.67 32.33 22.67
N LEU A 250 -8.31 31.24 21.99
CA LEU A 250 -6.93 30.78 21.89
C LEU A 250 -6.12 31.51 20.81
N SER A 251 -6.74 32.35 19.97
CA SER A 251 -6.04 33.03 18.88
C SER A 251 -4.87 33.91 19.35
N PRO A 252 -5.01 34.76 20.40
CA PRO A 252 -3.88 35.56 20.90
C PRO A 252 -2.75 34.69 21.46
N LEU A 253 -3.10 33.56 22.11
CA LEU A 253 -2.12 32.59 22.61
C LEU A 253 -1.38 31.91 21.47
N LYS A 254 -2.04 31.60 20.34
CA LYS A 254 -1.37 31.03 19.16
C LYS A 254 -0.34 31.99 18.57
N GLU A 255 -0.66 33.28 18.49
CA GLU A 255 0.27 34.34 18.03
C GLU A 255 1.48 34.52 18.96
N GLU A 256 1.29 34.33 20.27
CA GLU A 256 2.38 34.33 21.22
C GLU A 256 3.27 33.08 21.08
N PHE A 257 2.65 31.90 21.05
CA PHE A 257 3.35 30.62 21.04
C PHE A 257 4.12 30.35 19.75
N ILE A 258 3.71 30.89 18.60
CA ILE A 258 4.53 30.77 17.39
C ILE A 258 5.91 31.40 17.58
N GLY A 259 5.99 32.56 18.26
CA GLY A 259 7.26 33.19 18.61
C GLY A 259 8.10 32.34 19.57
N ILE A 260 7.45 31.72 20.57
CA ILE A 260 8.10 30.81 21.52
C ILE A 260 8.67 29.58 20.80
N PHE A 261 7.91 28.95 19.90
CA PHE A 261 8.37 27.78 19.15
C PHE A 261 9.52 28.11 18.19
N ILE A 262 9.48 29.26 17.52
CA ILE A 262 10.58 29.74 16.67
C ILE A 262 11.84 30.00 17.52
N ASN A 263 11.71 30.61 18.69
CA ASN A 263 12.83 30.78 19.62
C ASN A 263 13.39 29.44 20.11
N ALA A 264 12.52 28.47 20.44
CA ALA A 264 12.92 27.11 20.81
C ALA A 264 13.71 26.42 19.67
N LEU A 265 13.29 26.59 18.41
CA LEU A 265 14.03 26.10 17.25
C LEU A 265 15.41 26.78 17.13
N SER A 266 15.49 28.09 17.32
CA SER A 266 16.76 28.83 17.31
C SER A 266 17.74 28.30 18.37
N ILE A 267 17.26 28.03 19.58
CA ILE A 267 18.06 27.44 20.64
C ILE A 267 18.51 26.03 20.29
N TYR A 268 17.61 25.21 19.73
CA TYR A 268 17.92 23.84 19.30
C TYR A 268 19.07 23.82 18.29
N VAL A 269 18.99 24.64 17.24
CA VAL A 269 20.01 24.78 16.20
C VAL A 269 21.33 25.28 16.80
N LYS A 270 21.28 26.32 17.64
CA LYS A 270 22.47 26.91 18.27
C LYS A 270 23.20 25.95 19.22
N LYS A 271 22.46 25.12 19.95
CA LYS A 271 23.01 24.13 20.89
C LYS A 271 23.44 22.83 20.20
N GLN A 272 23.14 22.64 18.91
CA GLN A 272 23.36 21.39 18.19
C GLN A 272 22.80 20.18 18.96
N CYS A 273 21.56 20.29 19.42
CA CYS A 273 20.94 19.20 20.17
C CYS A 273 20.69 17.99 19.27
N ASP A 274 21.15 16.80 19.65
CA ASP A 274 20.97 15.57 18.86
C ASP A 274 19.60 14.89 19.03
N SER A 275 18.64 15.52 19.74
CA SER A 275 17.32 14.93 20.00
C SER A 275 16.38 15.13 18.81
N SER A 276 16.28 14.11 17.94
CA SER A 276 15.39 14.13 16.76
C SER A 276 13.91 14.34 17.14
N PHE A 277 13.46 13.70 18.22
CA PHE A 277 12.09 13.80 18.72
C PHE A 277 11.71 15.21 19.19
N LEU A 278 12.66 15.96 19.78
CA LEU A 278 12.42 17.34 20.19
C LEU A 278 12.29 18.26 18.96
N LEU A 279 13.16 18.12 17.96
CA LEU A 279 13.05 18.87 16.71
C LEU A 279 11.72 18.61 16.02
N GLU A 280 11.33 17.35 15.90
CA GLU A 280 10.06 16.93 15.33
C GLU A 280 8.89 17.60 16.06
N SER A 281 8.88 17.57 17.40
CA SER A 281 7.84 18.21 18.21
C SER A 281 7.74 19.72 17.96
N ILE A 282 8.88 20.43 17.94
CA ILE A 282 8.95 21.88 17.67
C ILE A 282 8.42 22.19 16.26
N LEU A 283 8.87 21.45 15.25
CA LEU A 283 8.48 21.68 13.86
C LEU A 283 7.01 21.37 13.61
N ILE A 284 6.44 20.32 14.21
CA ILE A 284 5.00 20.04 14.15
C ILE A 284 4.20 21.23 14.68
N SER A 285 4.63 21.85 15.78
CA SER A 285 3.99 23.05 16.33
C SER A 285 4.03 24.23 15.37
N ILE A 286 5.20 24.50 14.79
CA ILE A 286 5.37 25.60 13.84
C ILE A 286 4.53 25.34 12.58
N GLU A 287 4.52 24.12 12.04
CA GLU A 287 3.75 23.72 10.86
C GLU A 287 2.23 23.88 11.09
N ASN A 288 1.73 23.49 12.28
CA ASN A 288 0.32 23.69 12.65
C ASN A 288 -0.08 25.17 12.70
N LEU A 289 0.87 26.06 13.01
CA LEU A 289 0.67 27.50 13.15
C LEU A 289 1.25 28.32 11.99
N LYS A 290 1.65 27.68 10.88
CA LYS A 290 2.47 28.32 9.84
C LYS A 290 1.91 29.62 9.26
N LYS A 291 0.57 29.76 9.21
CA LYS A 291 -0.11 30.98 8.77
C LYS A 291 0.16 32.22 9.65
N LEU A 292 0.66 32.01 10.86
CA LEU A 292 1.02 33.07 11.81
C LEU A 292 2.50 33.43 11.77
N ILE A 293 3.31 32.77 10.93
CA ILE A 293 4.73 33.10 10.78
C ILE A 293 4.83 34.50 10.14
N PRO A 294 5.52 35.46 10.78
CA PRO A 294 5.65 36.81 10.24
C PRO A 294 6.62 36.86 9.05
N GLU A 295 6.54 37.94 8.29
CA GLU A 295 7.51 38.28 7.23
C GLU A 295 8.85 38.69 7.85
N ASP A 296 9.76 37.74 8.03
CA ASP A 296 11.10 37.98 8.57
C ASP A 296 12.14 37.02 7.95
N THR A 297 13.15 37.59 7.29
CA THR A 297 14.23 36.82 6.64
C THR A 297 15.11 36.06 7.65
N ASN A 298 15.18 36.50 8.91
CA ASN A 298 15.93 35.77 9.95
C ASN A 298 15.25 34.45 10.32
N ILE A 299 13.92 34.38 10.25
CA ILE A 299 13.18 33.13 10.45
C ILE A 299 13.44 32.18 9.28
N LEU A 300 13.50 32.72 8.05
CA LEU A 300 13.88 31.94 6.88
C LEU A 300 15.31 31.39 7.01
N ASP A 301 16.28 32.20 7.45
CA ASP A 301 17.64 31.73 7.73
C ASP A 301 17.66 30.61 8.78
N LEU A 302 16.89 30.77 9.86
CA LEU A 302 16.77 29.72 10.87
C LEU A 302 16.21 28.40 10.30
N PHE A 303 15.19 28.47 9.43
CA PHE A 303 14.67 27.27 8.77
C PHE A 303 15.68 26.66 7.80
N LEU A 304 16.48 27.48 7.11
CA LEU A 304 17.56 27.01 6.25
C LEU A 304 18.65 26.30 7.06
N GLU A 305 19.10 26.88 8.17
CA GLU A 305 20.07 26.28 9.09
C GLU A 305 19.55 24.97 9.69
N ALA A 306 18.28 24.94 10.14
CA ALA A 306 17.65 23.73 10.66
C ALA A 306 17.49 22.63 9.60
N SER A 307 17.52 22.98 8.31
CA SER A 307 17.34 22.03 7.20
C SER A 307 18.62 21.35 6.74
N ILE A 308 19.76 21.64 7.38
CA ILE A 308 21.01 20.90 7.17
C ILE A 308 20.79 19.45 7.61
N PRO A 309 21.19 18.43 6.82
CA PRO A 309 20.96 17.03 7.17
C PRO A 309 21.65 16.68 8.49
N SER A 310 20.96 15.90 9.31
CA SER A 310 21.56 15.36 10.53
C SER A 310 22.61 14.29 10.20
N VAL A 311 23.41 13.90 11.19
CA VAL A 311 24.36 12.78 11.06
C VAL A 311 23.65 11.49 10.62
N GLN A 312 22.43 11.25 11.10
CA GLN A 312 21.64 10.09 10.69
C GLN A 312 21.22 10.18 9.22
N ASP A 313 20.79 11.36 8.75
CA ASP A 313 20.44 11.55 7.35
C ASP A 313 21.65 11.35 6.43
N LEU A 314 22.84 11.80 6.86
CA LEU A 314 24.10 11.54 6.15
C LEU A 314 24.48 10.05 6.16
N ASN A 315 24.26 9.33 7.26
CA ASN A 315 24.44 7.88 7.28
C ASN A 315 23.50 7.20 6.27
N ASP A 316 22.23 7.63 6.21
CA ASP A 316 21.25 7.10 5.27
C ASP A 316 21.59 7.46 3.82
N LEU A 317 22.25 8.59 3.54
CA LEU A 317 22.74 8.93 2.19
C LEU A 317 23.63 7.81 1.60
N PHE A 318 24.46 7.17 2.42
CA PHE A 318 25.39 6.13 1.99
C PHE A 318 24.86 4.72 2.23
N GLN A 319 24.18 4.48 3.35
CA GLN A 319 23.71 3.15 3.73
C GLN A 319 22.34 2.82 3.12
N ASN A 320 21.44 3.80 3.06
CA ASN A 320 20.05 3.65 2.60
C ASN A 320 19.63 4.81 1.67
N PRO A 321 20.29 4.99 0.51
CA PRO A 321 20.14 6.17 -0.34
C PRO A 321 18.69 6.40 -0.80
N SER A 322 17.89 5.34 -0.93
CA SER A 322 16.46 5.41 -1.23
C SER A 322 15.65 6.07 -0.11
N VAL A 323 16.01 5.82 1.16
CA VAL A 323 15.39 6.45 2.35
C VAL A 323 15.79 7.91 2.43
N PHE A 324 17.08 8.23 2.25
CA PHE A 324 17.50 9.63 2.20
C PHE A 324 16.79 10.38 1.07
N TYR A 325 16.72 9.78 -0.12
CA TYR A 325 16.00 10.35 -1.25
C TYR A 325 14.53 10.65 -0.92
N SER A 326 13.83 9.71 -0.26
CA SER A 326 12.43 9.93 0.10
C SER A 326 12.25 11.07 1.09
N LEU A 327 13.16 11.21 2.06
CA LEU A 327 13.13 12.29 3.05
C LEU A 327 13.49 13.67 2.47
N ALA A 328 14.54 13.75 1.65
CA ALA A 328 15.08 15.03 1.17
C ALA A 328 14.38 15.56 -0.09
N TYR A 329 13.87 14.66 -0.95
CA TYR A 329 13.42 15.02 -2.30
C TYR A 329 12.03 14.53 -2.69
N SER A 330 11.44 13.53 -2.01
CA SER A 330 10.09 13.06 -2.36
C SER A 330 9.02 14.11 -2.07
N THR A 331 7.97 14.16 -2.89
CA THR A 331 6.80 15.03 -2.67
C THR A 331 5.84 14.50 -1.61
N GLU A 332 6.13 13.36 -1.00
CA GLU A 332 5.28 12.77 0.05
C GLU A 332 5.20 13.66 1.29
N THR A 333 4.01 13.65 1.91
CA THR A 333 3.75 14.31 3.20
C THR A 333 4.11 13.36 4.33
N SER A 334 5.00 13.80 5.22
CA SER A 334 5.45 13.01 6.37
C SER A 334 5.84 13.96 7.50
N GLU A 335 5.70 13.51 8.75
CA GLU A 335 6.04 14.27 9.96
C GLU A 335 7.57 14.31 10.22
N LYS A 336 8.40 14.06 9.20
CA LYS A 336 9.86 14.08 9.33
C LYS A 336 10.42 15.50 9.25
N PRO A 337 11.45 15.84 10.05
CA PRO A 337 12.00 17.20 10.14
C PRO A 337 12.35 17.86 8.80
N LEU A 338 13.10 17.18 7.92
CA LEU A 338 13.50 17.72 6.61
C LEU A 338 12.28 18.06 5.72
N ILE A 339 11.22 17.24 5.78
CA ILE A 339 10.00 17.43 5.01
C ILE A 339 9.20 18.62 5.54
N MET A 340 9.10 18.76 6.86
CA MET A 340 8.42 19.89 7.51
C MET A 340 9.14 21.21 7.25
N LEU A 341 10.47 21.25 7.38
CA LEU A 341 11.26 22.46 7.11
C LEU A 341 11.11 22.94 5.67
N ARG A 342 11.12 22.01 4.71
CA ARG A 342 10.79 22.32 3.33
C ARG A 342 9.39 22.93 3.19
N SER A 343 8.37 22.36 3.85
CA SER A 343 7.00 22.88 3.84
C SER A 343 6.93 24.31 4.38
N LEU A 344 7.62 24.57 5.49
CA LEU A 344 7.71 25.88 6.13
C LEU A 344 8.41 26.92 5.23
N ILE A 345 9.55 26.57 4.65
CA ILE A 345 10.29 27.44 3.72
C ILE A 345 9.43 27.75 2.50
N HIS A 346 8.84 26.72 1.88
CA HIS A 346 7.92 26.89 0.76
C HIS A 346 6.75 27.80 1.14
N HIS A 347 6.18 27.64 2.34
CA HIS A 347 5.11 28.51 2.82
C HIS A 347 5.57 29.97 2.93
N MET A 348 6.71 30.24 3.55
CA MET A 348 7.24 31.60 3.69
C MET A 348 7.46 32.27 2.34
N VAL A 349 8.16 31.62 1.40
CA VAL A 349 8.46 32.22 0.09
C VAL A 349 7.24 32.27 -0.85
N SER A 350 6.23 31.43 -0.62
CA SER A 350 4.94 31.55 -1.33
C SER A 350 4.06 32.69 -0.82
N THR A 351 4.25 33.10 0.43
CA THR A 351 3.41 34.10 1.11
C THR A 351 4.04 35.49 1.04
N TYR A 352 5.36 35.58 1.15
CA TYR A 352 6.10 36.83 1.25
C TYR A 352 7.14 36.97 0.14
N ASP A 353 6.94 37.96 -0.74
CA ASP A 353 7.84 38.22 -1.87
C ASP A 353 9.25 38.62 -1.41
N SER A 354 9.37 39.32 -0.26
CA SER A 354 10.67 39.66 0.32
C SER A 354 11.50 38.43 0.70
N CYS A 355 10.85 37.37 1.19
CA CYS A 355 11.52 36.11 1.55
C CYS A 355 11.96 35.35 0.29
N LEU A 356 11.15 35.39 -0.77
CA LEU A 356 11.52 34.82 -2.07
C LEU A 356 12.74 35.53 -2.67
N ASP A 357 12.70 36.87 -2.72
CA ASP A 357 13.78 37.71 -3.22
C ASP A 357 15.06 37.52 -2.39
N TYR A 358 14.93 37.37 -1.07
CA TYR A 358 16.06 37.05 -0.21
C TYR A 358 16.64 35.67 -0.53
N LEU A 359 15.80 34.63 -0.63
CA LEU A 359 16.23 33.25 -0.88
C LEU A 359 17.06 33.12 -2.17
N ILE A 360 16.64 33.76 -3.27
CA ILE A 360 17.34 33.67 -4.57
C ILE A 360 18.67 34.44 -4.60
N ASN A 361 18.86 35.40 -3.68
CA ASN A 361 20.08 36.21 -3.59
C ASN A 361 21.10 35.67 -2.59
N LEU A 362 20.78 34.60 -1.85
CA LEU A 362 21.71 33.95 -0.95
C LEU A 362 22.84 33.22 -1.72
N PRO A 363 24.04 33.10 -1.11
CA PRO A 363 25.16 32.38 -1.73
C PRO A 363 24.81 30.91 -1.97
N ILE A 364 25.00 30.43 -3.19
CA ILE A 364 24.71 29.06 -3.60
C ILE A 364 25.34 28.06 -2.63
N SER A 365 24.49 27.21 -2.06
CA SER A 365 24.85 26.13 -1.16
C SER A 365 24.02 24.90 -1.47
N GLU A 366 24.44 23.76 -0.91
CA GLU A 366 23.70 22.50 -1.00
C GLU A 366 22.25 22.65 -0.52
N VAL A 367 22.05 23.23 0.67
CA VAL A 367 20.72 23.48 1.26
C VAL A 367 19.87 24.32 0.31
N LEU A 368 20.41 25.41 -0.23
CA LEU A 368 19.67 26.26 -1.16
C LEU A 368 19.30 25.51 -2.44
N CYS A 369 20.19 24.66 -2.98
CA CYS A 369 19.85 23.84 -4.14
C CYS A 369 18.63 22.96 -3.85
N ARG A 370 18.59 22.29 -2.69
CA ARG A 370 17.40 21.51 -2.28
C ARG A 370 16.16 22.38 -2.13
N GLN A 371 16.25 23.49 -1.40
CA GLN A 371 15.05 24.30 -1.15
C GLN A 371 14.52 24.99 -2.42
N ILE A 372 15.40 25.47 -3.30
CA ILE A 372 15.02 25.98 -4.63
C ILE A 372 14.41 24.88 -5.49
N SER A 373 14.92 23.64 -5.43
CA SER A 373 14.34 22.50 -6.15
C SER A 373 12.90 22.19 -5.74
N HIS A 374 12.47 22.65 -4.56
CA HIS A 374 11.10 22.54 -4.05
C HIS A 374 10.27 23.81 -4.30
N CYS A 375 10.91 24.98 -4.30
CA CYS A 375 10.26 26.28 -4.50
C CYS A 375 10.21 26.74 -5.97
N TYR A 376 10.80 25.99 -6.91
CA TYR A 376 10.95 26.39 -8.31
C TYR A 376 9.64 26.83 -8.98
N LYS A 377 8.50 26.19 -8.65
CA LYS A 377 7.20 26.55 -9.22
C LYS A 377 6.79 27.97 -8.83
N ILE A 378 7.08 28.37 -7.60
CA ILE A 378 6.82 29.73 -7.09
C ILE A 378 7.71 30.74 -7.81
N ILE A 379 9.00 30.43 -7.99
CA ILE A 379 9.92 31.29 -8.71
C ILE A 379 9.44 31.47 -10.16
N SER A 380 9.12 30.36 -10.84
CA SER A 380 8.68 30.35 -12.24
C SER A 380 7.33 31.04 -12.50
N SER A 381 6.49 31.22 -11.47
CA SER A 381 5.18 31.86 -11.62
C SER A 381 5.26 33.39 -11.60
N LYS A 382 6.40 33.96 -11.19
CA LYS A 382 6.66 35.40 -11.24
C LYS A 382 6.97 35.88 -12.66
N GLU A 383 6.67 37.14 -12.94
CA GLU A 383 7.03 37.76 -14.21
C GLU A 383 8.56 37.76 -14.40
N GLY A 384 9.04 37.18 -15.51
CA GLY A 384 10.48 36.96 -15.74
C GLY A 384 11.13 35.88 -14.86
N GLY A 385 10.36 35.19 -14.01
CA GLY A 385 10.86 34.23 -13.04
C GLY A 385 11.52 33.00 -13.65
N ASN A 386 11.13 32.60 -14.86
CA ASN A 386 11.79 31.51 -15.59
C ASN A 386 13.25 31.85 -15.90
N ASP A 387 13.53 33.06 -16.39
CA ASP A 387 14.88 33.49 -16.76
C ASP A 387 15.78 33.58 -15.52
N ILE A 388 15.23 34.11 -14.42
CA ILE A 388 15.91 34.16 -13.12
C ILE A 388 16.25 32.76 -12.64
N LEU A 389 15.28 31.84 -12.68
CA LEU A 389 15.47 30.45 -12.25
C LEU A 389 16.55 29.76 -13.08
N VAL A 390 16.49 29.88 -14.42
CA VAL A 390 17.49 29.26 -15.32
C VAL A 390 18.89 29.82 -15.05
N GLN A 391 19.03 31.15 -14.90
CA GLN A 391 20.32 31.77 -14.57
C GLN A 391 20.87 31.28 -13.23
N TRP A 392 20.01 31.19 -12.21
CA TRP A 392 20.40 30.72 -10.89
C TRP A 392 20.84 29.25 -10.92
N VAL A 393 20.06 28.39 -11.58
CA VAL A 393 20.39 26.97 -11.72
C VAL A 393 21.68 26.79 -12.51
N ASN A 394 21.88 27.50 -13.63
CA ASN A 394 23.12 27.46 -14.40
C ASN A 394 24.34 27.87 -13.55
N ALA A 395 24.21 28.90 -12.71
CA ALA A 395 25.27 29.28 -11.78
C ALA A 395 25.53 28.19 -10.73
N ALA A 396 24.49 27.51 -10.25
CA ALA A 396 24.59 26.46 -9.25
C ALA A 396 25.16 25.15 -9.78
N THR A 397 24.97 24.84 -11.07
CA THR A 397 25.36 23.56 -11.68
C THR A 397 26.59 23.66 -12.59
N VAL A 398 27.17 24.85 -12.76
CA VAL A 398 28.33 25.08 -13.64
C VAL A 398 29.51 24.14 -13.34
N GLN A 399 29.74 23.82 -12.06
CA GLN A 399 30.84 22.94 -11.65
C GLN A 399 30.64 21.50 -12.12
N ILE A 400 29.42 20.97 -12.02
CA ILE A 400 29.15 19.58 -12.39
C ILE A 400 29.09 19.39 -13.91
N ALA A 401 28.83 20.46 -14.65
CA ALA A 401 28.89 20.50 -16.10
C ALA A 401 30.33 20.64 -16.66
N ASP A 402 31.32 20.95 -15.82
CA ASP A 402 32.73 21.00 -16.24
C ASP A 402 33.29 19.57 -16.38
N ASP A 403 33.75 19.21 -17.59
CA ASP A 403 34.36 17.90 -17.88
C ASP A 403 35.57 17.60 -16.99
N SER A 404 36.27 18.63 -16.49
CA SER A 404 37.44 18.48 -15.62
C SER A 404 37.11 18.28 -14.14
N PHE A 405 35.84 18.43 -13.76
CA PHE A 405 35.41 18.27 -12.37
C PHE A 405 35.42 16.80 -11.94
N GLU A 406 36.29 16.45 -11.01
CA GLU A 406 36.35 15.14 -10.36
C GLU A 406 35.70 15.20 -8.98
N ILE A 407 34.87 14.20 -8.66
CA ILE A 407 34.27 14.09 -7.32
C ILE A 407 35.21 13.33 -6.39
N ASP A 408 35.54 13.95 -5.27
CA ASP A 408 36.05 13.22 -4.11
C ASP A 408 34.90 12.50 -3.42
N PHE A 409 34.80 11.25 -3.78
CA PHE A 409 33.84 10.28 -3.33
C PHE A 409 33.96 9.91 -1.84
N THR A 410 35.05 10.32 -1.17
CA THR A 410 35.21 10.17 0.29
C THR A 410 34.69 11.39 1.07
N ASN A 411 34.34 12.47 0.38
CA ASN A 411 33.83 13.69 0.99
C ASN A 411 32.30 13.71 0.95
N GLU A 412 31.67 13.49 2.11
CA GLU A 412 30.21 13.41 2.24
C GLU A 412 29.51 14.69 1.82
N GLU A 413 30.07 15.85 2.19
CA GLU A 413 29.51 17.16 1.83
C GLU A 413 29.53 17.38 0.32
N MET A 414 30.58 16.90 -0.37
CA MET A 414 30.69 17.00 -1.82
C MET A 414 29.64 16.14 -2.54
N VAL A 415 29.46 14.89 -2.10
CA VAL A 415 28.44 13.97 -2.65
C VAL A 415 27.04 14.56 -2.44
N LEU A 416 26.76 15.08 -1.25
CA LEU A 416 25.51 15.73 -0.94
C LEU A 416 25.28 16.95 -1.85
N CYS A 417 26.26 17.83 -1.99
CA CYS A 417 26.19 19.02 -2.84
C CYS A 417 25.86 18.68 -4.31
N VAL A 418 26.59 17.72 -4.89
CA VAL A 418 26.34 17.26 -6.27
C VAL A 418 24.96 16.63 -6.39
N SER A 419 24.53 15.83 -5.41
CA SER A 419 23.19 15.22 -5.45
C SER A 419 22.10 16.30 -5.51
N SER A 420 22.21 17.36 -4.71
CA SER A 420 21.25 18.46 -4.64
C SER A 420 21.22 19.28 -5.94
N GLN A 421 22.37 19.46 -6.58
CA GLN A 421 22.47 20.09 -7.91
C GLN A 421 21.81 19.23 -9.00
N LEU A 422 21.98 17.91 -8.98
CA LEU A 422 21.31 17.02 -9.93
C LEU A 422 19.79 17.00 -9.72
N PHE A 423 19.30 16.92 -8.48
CA PHE A 423 17.87 17.00 -8.21
C PHE A 423 17.27 18.36 -8.53
N LEU A 424 18.04 19.45 -8.38
CA LEU A 424 17.65 20.77 -8.85
C LEU A 424 17.43 20.77 -10.38
N LEU A 425 18.33 20.16 -11.15
CA LEU A 425 18.14 19.99 -12.60
C LEU A 425 16.88 19.18 -12.88
N VAL A 426 16.68 18.03 -12.21
CA VAL A 426 15.48 17.17 -12.36
C VAL A 426 14.19 17.98 -12.21
N SER A 427 14.12 18.87 -11.20
CA SER A 427 12.95 19.71 -10.95
C SER A 427 12.74 20.82 -11.99
N THR A 428 13.81 21.24 -12.67
CA THR A 428 13.82 22.45 -13.51
C THR A 428 14.01 22.20 -15.01
N VAL A 429 14.25 20.95 -15.45
CA VAL A 429 14.43 20.56 -16.87
C VAL A 429 13.50 21.29 -17.83
N LYS A 430 12.19 21.35 -17.53
CA LYS A 430 11.19 21.91 -18.47
C LYS A 430 11.35 23.42 -18.77
N TYR A 431 12.19 24.14 -18.04
CA TYR A 431 12.40 25.58 -18.22
C TYR A 431 13.62 25.90 -19.09
N PHE A 432 14.47 24.90 -19.37
CA PHE A 432 15.69 25.08 -20.15
C PHE A 432 15.41 25.06 -21.66
N PRO A 433 16.18 25.80 -22.46
CA PRO A 433 16.17 25.68 -23.91
C PRO A 433 16.74 24.32 -24.35
N LEU A 434 16.34 23.85 -25.54
CA LEU A 434 16.74 22.53 -26.05
C LEU A 434 18.26 22.33 -26.14
N ASP A 435 19.01 23.37 -26.52
CA ASP A 435 20.47 23.30 -26.63
C ASP A 435 21.14 23.05 -25.26
N GLU A 436 20.63 23.66 -24.19
CA GLU A 436 21.12 23.43 -22.82
C GLU A 436 20.71 22.04 -22.32
N LEU A 437 19.50 21.57 -22.66
CA LEU A 437 19.06 20.20 -22.34
C LEU A 437 19.92 19.14 -23.03
N ALA A 438 20.32 19.38 -24.28
CA ALA A 438 21.25 18.52 -25.00
C ALA A 438 22.61 18.48 -24.32
N ALA A 439 23.15 19.63 -23.90
CA ALA A 439 24.42 19.69 -23.17
C ALA A 439 24.34 18.95 -21.80
N ILE A 440 23.23 19.05 -21.08
CA ILE A 440 23.00 18.30 -19.84
C ILE A 440 23.00 16.79 -20.13
N MET A 441 22.35 16.35 -21.20
CA MET A 441 22.33 14.94 -21.62
C MET A 441 23.73 14.43 -21.98
N GLU A 442 24.54 15.24 -22.66
CA GLU A 442 25.87 14.85 -23.15
C GLU A 442 26.92 14.84 -22.03
N HIS A 443 26.96 15.87 -21.19
CA HIS A 443 28.07 16.09 -20.25
C HIS A 443 27.75 15.73 -18.80
N VAL A 444 26.48 15.88 -18.36
CA VAL A 444 26.12 15.74 -16.94
C VAL A 444 25.61 14.34 -16.63
N VAL A 445 24.63 13.84 -17.40
CA VAL A 445 23.99 12.55 -17.12
C VAL A 445 24.99 11.37 -17.13
N PRO A 446 25.84 11.18 -18.16
CA PRO A 446 26.70 10.00 -18.26
C PRO A 446 27.76 9.95 -17.15
N LYS A 447 28.21 11.12 -16.69
CA LYS A 447 29.23 11.29 -15.64
C LYS A 447 28.79 10.71 -14.30
N PHE A 448 27.52 10.89 -13.94
CA PHE A 448 26.98 10.52 -12.62
C PHE A 448 26.09 9.28 -12.65
N LEU A 449 25.79 8.76 -13.84
CA LEU A 449 25.14 7.47 -14.02
C LEU A 449 26.17 6.33 -13.93
N ASN A 450 26.77 6.14 -12.75
CA ASN A 450 27.72 5.05 -12.50
C ASN A 450 27.34 4.25 -11.24
N ASP A 451 27.98 3.10 -11.06
CA ASP A 451 27.69 2.11 -10.00
C ASP A 451 28.29 2.47 -8.64
N LYS A 452 29.06 3.55 -8.54
CA LYS A 452 29.83 3.87 -7.32
C LYS A 452 28.99 4.50 -6.21
N TYR A 453 27.98 5.31 -6.57
CA TYR A 453 27.18 6.08 -5.62
C TYR A 453 25.71 6.09 -5.99
N SER A 454 24.95 5.21 -5.35
CA SER A 454 23.52 5.01 -5.59
C SER A 454 22.68 6.29 -5.60
N ILE A 455 22.93 7.27 -4.72
CA ILE A 455 22.16 8.52 -4.71
C ILE A 455 22.39 9.36 -5.98
N LEU A 456 23.62 9.39 -6.49
CA LEU A 456 23.95 10.10 -7.73
C LEU A 456 23.38 9.36 -8.95
N THR A 457 23.42 8.02 -8.92
CA THR A 457 22.76 7.17 -9.91
C THR A 457 21.26 7.42 -9.96
N ILE A 458 20.60 7.49 -8.79
CA ILE A 458 19.17 7.80 -8.66
C ILE A 458 18.86 9.15 -9.28
N ALA A 459 19.60 10.20 -8.89
CA ALA A 459 19.39 11.56 -9.41
C ALA A 459 19.60 11.63 -10.93
N SER A 460 20.64 10.99 -11.44
CA SER A 460 21.00 10.97 -12.86
C SER A 460 20.02 10.17 -13.70
N ALA A 461 19.57 9.02 -13.21
CA ALA A 461 18.51 8.24 -13.86
C ALA A 461 17.21 9.04 -13.95
N LYS A 462 16.82 9.75 -12.88
CA LYS A 462 15.67 10.65 -12.93
C LYS A 462 15.84 11.78 -13.93
N LEU A 463 17.02 12.37 -13.99
CA LEU A 463 17.32 13.44 -14.93
C LEU A 463 17.20 12.94 -16.37
N LEU A 464 17.79 11.77 -16.65
CA LEU A 464 17.67 11.06 -17.92
C LEU A 464 16.21 10.80 -18.29
N TYR A 465 15.42 10.24 -17.36
CA TYR A 465 13.99 10.01 -17.58
C TYR A 465 13.22 11.29 -17.94
N LYS A 466 13.52 12.40 -17.25
CA LYS A 466 12.90 13.70 -17.54
C LYS A 466 13.31 14.22 -18.92
N LEU A 467 14.58 14.12 -19.28
CA LEU A 467 15.08 14.53 -20.59
C LEU A 467 14.44 13.73 -21.72
N ILE A 468 14.29 12.41 -21.56
CA ILE A 468 13.60 11.53 -22.53
C ILE A 468 12.13 11.96 -22.71
N LYS A 469 11.45 12.38 -21.63
CA LYS A 469 10.09 12.93 -21.72
C LYS A 469 10.00 14.26 -22.47
N HIS A 470 11.12 14.94 -22.65
CA HIS A 470 11.27 16.16 -23.44
C HIS A 470 11.90 15.89 -24.82
N ASP A 471 11.86 14.65 -25.30
CA ASP A 471 12.41 14.21 -26.59
C ASP A 471 13.93 14.48 -26.76
N ILE A 472 14.67 14.54 -25.64
CA ILE A 472 16.12 14.54 -25.63
C ILE A 472 16.60 13.12 -25.32
N TYR A 473 17.29 12.51 -26.28
CA TYR A 473 17.66 11.10 -26.21
C TYR A 473 19.14 10.90 -25.87
N PRO A 474 19.48 9.88 -25.06
CA PRO A 474 20.86 9.61 -24.66
C PRO A 474 21.67 8.97 -25.78
N GLU A 475 23.00 9.15 -25.72
CA GLU A 475 23.93 8.37 -26.52
C GLU A 475 24.05 6.92 -26.01
N ASN A 476 24.63 6.07 -26.86
CA ASN A 476 24.86 4.64 -26.58
C ASN A 476 25.60 4.39 -25.25
N GLU A 477 26.65 5.15 -24.96
CA GLU A 477 27.43 4.99 -23.73
C GLU A 477 26.60 5.25 -22.47
N CYS A 478 25.72 6.25 -22.51
CA CYS A 478 24.83 6.57 -21.40
C CYS A 478 23.81 5.42 -21.16
N ILE A 479 23.31 4.79 -22.23
CA ILE A 479 22.43 3.62 -22.11
C ILE A 479 23.19 2.43 -21.52
N ASP A 480 24.43 2.19 -21.96
CA ASP A 480 25.28 1.12 -21.43
C ASP A 480 25.55 1.31 -19.93
N ASN A 481 25.78 2.56 -19.51
CA ASN A 481 25.96 2.93 -18.10
C ASN A 481 24.67 2.76 -17.28
N LEU A 482 23.50 3.11 -17.84
CA LEU A 482 22.20 2.84 -17.21
C LEU A 482 22.01 1.35 -16.94
N ILE A 483 22.26 0.50 -17.96
CA ILE A 483 22.09 -0.95 -17.86
C ILE A 483 23.03 -1.53 -16.80
N LYS A 484 24.30 -1.11 -16.78
CA LYS A 484 25.25 -1.52 -15.72
C LYS A 484 24.74 -1.14 -14.33
N SER A 485 24.19 0.07 -14.17
CA SER A 485 23.69 0.55 -12.88
C SER A 485 22.50 -0.25 -12.36
N ILE A 486 21.68 -0.83 -13.24
CA ILE A 486 20.60 -1.74 -12.83
C ILE A 486 21.18 -2.99 -12.22
N GLY A 487 22.31 -3.51 -12.70
CA GLY A 487 22.94 -4.70 -12.11
C GLY A 487 23.60 -4.46 -10.75
N THR A 488 23.64 -3.23 -10.23
CA THR A 488 24.42 -2.88 -9.02
C THR A 488 23.69 -1.99 -8.02
N SER A 489 22.65 -1.24 -8.42
CA SER A 489 21.95 -0.27 -7.57
C SER A 489 20.56 -0.77 -7.21
N LEU A 490 20.27 -1.01 -5.92
CA LEU A 490 18.96 -1.40 -5.36
C LEU A 490 17.85 -0.32 -5.46
N SER A 491 17.88 0.52 -6.49
CA SER A 491 16.96 1.64 -6.65
C SER A 491 16.01 1.47 -7.84
N ASN A 492 14.77 1.93 -7.66
CA ASN A 492 13.71 1.79 -8.67
C ASN A 492 13.87 2.72 -9.89
N GLU A 493 14.72 3.74 -9.81
CA GLU A 493 14.74 4.84 -10.79
C GLU A 493 15.51 4.51 -12.08
N PRO A 494 16.65 3.80 -12.04
CA PRO A 494 17.26 3.22 -13.24
C PRO A 494 16.29 2.31 -14.02
N MET A 495 15.53 1.46 -13.30
CA MET A 495 14.51 0.58 -13.88
C MET A 495 13.41 1.35 -14.61
N LYS A 496 12.79 2.35 -13.96
CA LYS A 496 11.78 3.22 -14.58
C LYS A 496 12.30 3.94 -15.82
N THR A 497 13.57 4.35 -15.78
CA THR A 497 14.22 5.03 -16.90
C THR A 497 14.42 4.09 -18.09
N LEU A 498 14.84 2.85 -17.82
CA LEU A 498 14.98 1.82 -18.83
C LEU A 498 13.63 1.43 -19.46
N GLN A 499 12.57 1.29 -18.66
CA GLN A 499 11.21 1.06 -19.17
C GLN A 499 10.84 2.14 -20.21
N LYS A 500 11.08 3.42 -19.87
CA LYS A 500 10.80 4.51 -20.81
C LYS A 500 11.63 4.42 -22.09
N LEU A 501 12.89 4.01 -22.00
CA LEU A 501 13.75 3.80 -23.16
C LEU A 501 13.25 2.67 -24.06
N CYS A 502 12.67 1.61 -23.51
CA CYS A 502 12.06 0.53 -24.29
C CYS A 502 10.94 1.05 -25.20
N GLU A 503 10.15 2.01 -24.71
CA GLU A 503 9.06 2.64 -25.47
C GLU A 503 9.58 3.56 -26.58
N VAL A 504 10.56 4.42 -26.28
CA VAL A 504 10.98 5.49 -27.19
C VAL A 504 12.11 5.10 -28.15
N LEU A 505 12.97 4.16 -27.77
CA LEU A 505 14.15 3.73 -28.54
C LEU A 505 14.25 2.19 -28.67
N PRO A 506 13.19 1.51 -29.16
CA PRO A 506 13.12 0.04 -29.18
C PRO A 506 14.29 -0.60 -29.94
N ASN A 507 14.67 -0.07 -31.11
CA ASN A 507 15.78 -0.60 -31.92
C ASN A 507 17.15 -0.51 -31.21
N THR A 508 17.33 0.49 -30.34
CA THR A 508 18.58 0.67 -29.58
C THR A 508 18.65 -0.32 -28.42
N ILE A 509 17.51 -0.57 -27.76
CA ILE A 509 17.36 -1.56 -26.70
C ILE A 509 17.46 -2.98 -27.25
N GLU A 510 16.93 -3.26 -28.45
CA GLU A 510 17.04 -4.56 -29.12
C GLU A 510 18.49 -5.06 -29.18
N ARG A 511 19.41 -4.17 -29.57
CA ARG A 511 20.85 -4.48 -29.71
C ARG A 511 21.53 -4.80 -28.37
N ARG A 512 20.89 -4.43 -27.26
CA ARG A 512 21.37 -4.57 -25.88
C ARG A 512 20.50 -5.51 -25.05
N ALA A 513 19.56 -6.21 -25.68
CA ALA A 513 18.56 -6.99 -24.96
C ALA A 513 19.21 -8.04 -24.05
N GLN A 514 20.31 -8.66 -24.50
CA GLN A 514 21.07 -9.60 -23.70
C GLN A 514 21.71 -8.95 -22.47
N ASP A 515 22.29 -7.76 -22.61
CA ASP A 515 22.92 -7.03 -21.49
C ASP A 515 21.88 -6.59 -20.46
N VAL A 516 20.70 -6.16 -20.91
CA VAL A 516 19.57 -5.83 -20.04
C VAL A 516 19.12 -7.06 -19.24
N LEU A 517 18.92 -8.20 -19.90
CA LEU A 517 18.51 -9.44 -19.23
C LEU A 517 19.55 -9.92 -18.21
N LEU A 518 20.84 -9.77 -18.52
CA LEU A 518 21.92 -10.07 -17.58
C LEU A 518 21.92 -9.12 -16.38
N ALA A 519 21.70 -7.81 -16.61
CA ALA A 519 21.60 -6.84 -15.52
C ALA A 519 20.42 -7.13 -14.58
N ILE A 520 19.26 -7.49 -15.13
CA ILE A 520 18.08 -7.89 -14.35
C ILE A 520 18.38 -9.17 -13.54
N ASN A 521 19.02 -10.18 -14.14
CA ASN A 521 19.41 -11.38 -13.42
C ASN A 521 20.34 -11.06 -12.23
N ASN A 522 21.37 -10.26 -12.46
CA ASN A 522 22.32 -9.88 -11.42
C ASN A 522 21.64 -9.09 -10.28
N TYR A 523 20.70 -8.20 -10.63
CA TYR A 523 19.94 -7.45 -9.63
C TYR A 523 19.15 -8.37 -8.71
N ILE A 524 18.44 -9.35 -9.28
CA ILE A 524 17.65 -10.32 -8.52
C ILE A 524 18.54 -11.21 -7.64
N GLU A 525 19.72 -11.61 -8.13
CA GLU A 525 20.69 -12.37 -7.35
C GLU A 525 21.28 -11.55 -6.18
N LEU A 526 21.48 -10.24 -6.35
CA LEU A 526 22.00 -9.36 -5.32
C LEU A 526 20.99 -9.07 -4.20
N ASP A 527 19.70 -9.00 -4.54
CA ASP A 527 18.67 -8.58 -3.58
C ASP A 527 18.46 -9.61 -2.45
N ASN A 528 18.84 -10.88 -2.60
CA ASN A 528 18.78 -12.00 -1.61
C ASN A 528 17.45 -12.19 -0.83
N SER A 529 16.50 -11.28 -0.95
CA SER A 529 15.19 -11.28 -0.33
C SER A 529 14.25 -11.82 -1.40
N GLU A 530 13.92 -13.10 -1.27
CA GLU A 530 12.85 -13.72 -2.07
C GLU A 530 11.48 -13.05 -1.82
N GLU A 531 11.42 -12.04 -0.95
CA GLU A 531 10.22 -11.36 -0.44
C GLU A 531 9.94 -9.99 -1.09
N ASN A 532 10.83 -9.43 -1.94
CA ASN A 532 10.57 -8.10 -2.55
C ASN A 532 9.73 -8.19 -3.84
N VAL A 533 8.43 -8.45 -3.65
CA VAL A 533 7.40 -8.57 -4.69
C VAL A 533 7.40 -7.37 -5.66
N GLU A 534 7.58 -6.15 -5.16
CA GLU A 534 7.55 -4.92 -5.97
C GLU A 534 8.69 -4.89 -7.01
N ILE A 535 9.88 -5.34 -6.60
CA ILE A 535 11.07 -5.39 -7.45
C ILE A 535 10.90 -6.45 -8.55
N MET A 536 10.46 -7.65 -8.17
CA MET A 536 10.30 -8.77 -9.09
C MET A 536 9.26 -8.44 -10.17
N SER A 537 8.15 -7.82 -9.76
CA SER A 537 7.11 -7.32 -10.65
C SER A 537 7.66 -6.30 -11.67
N LYS A 538 8.49 -5.33 -11.24
CA LYS A 538 9.13 -4.36 -12.15
C LYS A 538 10.11 -5.00 -13.12
N CYS A 539 10.85 -6.02 -12.68
CA CYS A 539 11.74 -6.77 -13.55
C CYS A 539 10.95 -7.47 -14.66
N LEU A 540 9.83 -8.11 -14.32
CA LEU A 540 8.91 -8.71 -15.29
C LEU A 540 8.35 -7.66 -16.26
N GLU A 541 7.95 -6.49 -15.75
CA GLU A 541 7.42 -5.39 -16.56
C GLU A 541 8.46 -4.82 -17.55
N ILE A 542 9.74 -4.75 -17.17
CA ILE A 542 10.81 -4.36 -18.11
C ILE A 542 10.92 -5.37 -19.24
N ILE A 543 10.97 -6.67 -18.91
CA ILE A 543 11.08 -7.73 -19.92
C ILE A 543 9.85 -7.71 -20.84
N ASP A 544 8.66 -7.54 -20.27
CA ASP A 544 7.41 -7.42 -21.02
C ASP A 544 7.46 -6.25 -21.99
N ASN A 545 7.81 -5.04 -21.52
CA ASN A 545 7.93 -3.85 -22.36
C ASN A 545 8.98 -4.02 -23.46
N MET A 546 10.13 -4.63 -23.17
CA MET A 546 11.14 -4.91 -24.19
C MET A 546 10.58 -5.77 -25.32
N ILE A 547 9.83 -6.83 -25.00
CA ILE A 547 9.25 -7.74 -25.99
C ILE A 547 8.09 -7.05 -26.73
N LYS A 548 7.23 -6.34 -26.00
CA LYS A 548 6.06 -5.64 -26.53
C LYS A 548 6.44 -4.59 -27.58
N TYR A 549 7.42 -3.73 -27.27
CA TYR A 549 7.87 -2.68 -28.20
C TYR A 549 8.90 -3.18 -29.22
N THR A 550 9.51 -4.35 -28.96
CA THR A 550 10.49 -4.96 -29.87
C THR A 550 10.27 -6.47 -30.00
N PRO A 551 9.31 -6.94 -30.83
CA PRO A 551 8.93 -8.36 -30.91
C PRO A 551 10.07 -9.33 -31.30
N SER A 552 11.11 -8.85 -31.98
CA SER A 552 12.33 -9.61 -32.26
C SER A 552 13.11 -9.99 -30.99
N VAL A 553 12.96 -9.23 -29.90
CA VAL A 553 13.49 -9.59 -28.58
C VAL A 553 12.84 -10.88 -28.08
N GLY A 554 11.51 -10.98 -28.15
CA GLY A 554 10.80 -12.21 -27.79
C GLY A 554 11.22 -13.41 -28.64
N HIS A 555 11.45 -13.18 -29.95
CA HIS A 555 11.91 -14.23 -30.85
C HIS A 555 13.32 -14.74 -30.53
N ASN A 556 14.27 -13.83 -30.26
CA ASN A 556 15.70 -14.14 -30.22
C ASN A 556 16.29 -14.30 -28.81
N TYR A 557 15.69 -13.68 -27.78
CA TYR A 557 16.32 -13.52 -26.45
C TYR A 557 15.50 -14.07 -25.28
N VAL A 558 14.33 -14.68 -25.52
CA VAL A 558 13.66 -15.49 -24.49
C VAL A 558 14.51 -16.74 -24.25
N CYS A 559 15.31 -16.69 -23.18
CA CYS A 559 16.32 -17.70 -22.84
C CYS A 559 15.92 -18.51 -21.59
N ASP A 560 16.73 -19.49 -21.20
CA ASP A 560 16.48 -20.33 -20.01
C ASP A 560 16.33 -19.52 -18.72
N TYR A 561 16.91 -18.33 -18.66
CA TYR A 561 16.73 -17.44 -17.52
C TYR A 561 15.29 -16.90 -17.43
N VAL A 562 14.75 -16.32 -18.51
CA VAL A 562 13.38 -15.79 -18.54
C VAL A 562 12.36 -16.89 -18.26
N VAL A 563 12.57 -18.08 -18.82
CA VAL A 563 11.71 -19.25 -18.59
C VAL A 563 11.72 -19.68 -17.13
N ARG A 564 12.90 -19.80 -16.51
CA ARG A 564 13.01 -20.11 -15.06
C ARG A 564 12.42 -19.01 -14.19
N PHE A 565 12.55 -17.76 -14.60
CA PHE A 565 11.98 -16.63 -13.87
C PHE A 565 10.44 -16.67 -13.90
N ILE A 566 9.84 -17.03 -15.03
CA ILE A 566 8.40 -17.28 -15.13
C ILE A 566 7.97 -18.46 -14.25
N ASP A 567 8.64 -19.62 -14.32
CA ASP A 567 8.29 -20.80 -13.49
C ASP A 567 8.35 -20.46 -12.00
N ARG A 568 9.41 -19.76 -11.57
CA ARG A 568 9.57 -19.33 -10.17
C ARG A 568 8.38 -18.47 -9.71
N ASN A 569 8.01 -17.44 -10.46
CA ASN A 569 6.96 -16.50 -10.05
C ASN A 569 5.56 -17.11 -10.14
N LEU A 570 5.29 -18.01 -11.10
CA LEU A 570 4.04 -18.76 -11.15
C LEU A 570 3.92 -19.81 -10.04
N SER A 571 5.03 -20.23 -9.43
CA SER A 571 5.02 -21.13 -8.26
C SER A 571 4.88 -20.39 -6.92
N CYS A 572 4.81 -19.06 -6.90
CA CYS A 572 4.66 -18.26 -5.68
C CYS A 572 3.19 -18.09 -5.27
N ASP A 573 2.99 -17.64 -4.03
CA ASP A 573 1.68 -17.41 -3.40
C ASP A 573 1.24 -15.92 -3.50
N GLU A 574 1.79 -15.17 -4.46
CA GLU A 574 1.65 -13.71 -4.57
C GLU A 574 0.99 -13.28 -5.89
N ASP A 575 -0.27 -12.84 -5.82
CA ASP A 575 -1.10 -12.48 -7.00
C ASP A 575 -0.43 -11.49 -7.95
N THR A 576 0.24 -10.47 -7.40
CA THR A 576 0.95 -9.45 -8.20
C THR A 576 2.07 -10.02 -9.08
N LEU A 577 2.73 -11.11 -8.65
CA LEU A 577 3.78 -11.77 -9.45
C LEU A 577 3.18 -12.72 -10.47
N ILE A 578 2.08 -13.40 -10.12
CA ILE A 578 1.32 -14.27 -11.02
C ILE A 578 0.75 -13.44 -12.18
N ASP A 579 0.08 -12.32 -11.90
CA ASP A 579 -0.47 -11.40 -12.90
C ASP A 579 0.63 -10.85 -13.83
N ALA A 580 1.74 -10.34 -13.26
CA ALA A 580 2.86 -9.84 -14.05
C ALA A 580 3.49 -10.92 -14.94
N SER A 581 3.58 -12.17 -14.43
CA SER A 581 4.08 -13.31 -15.20
C SER A 581 3.13 -13.70 -16.33
N CYS A 582 1.81 -13.71 -16.06
CA CYS A 582 0.80 -13.98 -17.07
C CYS A 582 0.86 -12.96 -18.20
N LYS A 583 0.93 -11.66 -17.88
CA LYS A 583 1.10 -10.58 -18.89
C LYS A 583 2.34 -10.79 -19.75
N LEU A 584 3.49 -11.09 -19.13
CA LEU A 584 4.72 -11.39 -19.86
C LEU A 584 4.55 -12.59 -20.82
N ILE A 585 3.93 -13.69 -20.37
CA ILE A 585 3.67 -14.86 -21.20
C ILE A 585 2.78 -14.49 -22.39
N GLN A 586 1.70 -13.75 -22.14
CA GLN A 586 0.79 -13.28 -23.19
C GLN A 586 1.54 -12.45 -24.22
N THR A 587 2.48 -11.58 -23.82
CA THR A 587 3.32 -10.81 -24.75
C THR A 587 4.29 -11.71 -25.51
N ILE A 588 4.92 -12.70 -24.86
CA ILE A 588 5.80 -13.68 -25.53
C ILE A 588 5.05 -14.45 -26.63
N LEU A 589 3.78 -14.82 -26.40
CA LEU A 589 2.96 -15.53 -27.38
C LEU A 589 2.73 -14.75 -28.68
N THR A 590 2.81 -13.42 -28.64
CA THR A 590 2.74 -12.57 -29.86
C THR A 590 3.98 -12.71 -30.75
N THR A 591 5.05 -13.33 -30.25
CA THR A 591 6.34 -13.46 -30.93
C THR A 591 6.55 -14.86 -31.51
N LYS A 592 7.62 -15.06 -32.28
CA LYS A 592 7.99 -16.37 -32.85
C LYS A 592 8.98 -17.13 -31.96
N SER A 593 8.93 -16.94 -30.64
CA SER A 593 9.87 -17.56 -29.70
C SER A 593 9.82 -19.10 -29.79
N GLN A 594 11.00 -19.74 -29.81
CA GLN A 594 11.10 -21.21 -29.78
C GLN A 594 10.81 -21.80 -28.41
N ARG A 595 10.73 -20.96 -27.36
CA ARG A 595 10.49 -21.37 -25.97
C ARG A 595 9.00 -21.44 -25.59
N ILE A 596 8.09 -21.04 -26.49
CA ILE A 596 6.64 -21.08 -26.23
C ILE A 596 6.19 -22.46 -25.72
N PRO A 597 6.56 -23.61 -26.33
CA PRO A 597 6.11 -24.91 -25.84
C PRO A 597 6.54 -25.20 -24.39
N GLU A 598 7.76 -24.83 -24.01
CA GLU A 598 8.29 -25.00 -22.67
C GLU A 598 7.57 -24.10 -21.65
N ILE A 599 7.30 -22.84 -22.02
CA ILE A 599 6.54 -21.91 -21.19
C ILE A 599 5.11 -22.42 -20.95
N ILE A 600 4.45 -22.98 -21.97
CA ILE A 600 3.12 -23.56 -21.81
C ILE A 600 3.14 -24.78 -20.88
N GLN A 601 4.17 -25.63 -20.96
CA GLN A 601 4.33 -26.74 -20.01
C GLN A 601 4.49 -26.25 -18.56
N ILE A 602 5.19 -25.14 -18.34
CA ILE A 602 5.31 -24.49 -17.03
C ILE A 602 3.96 -24.01 -16.52
N VAL A 603 3.16 -23.36 -17.37
CA VAL A 603 1.80 -22.92 -17.00
C VAL A 603 0.94 -24.12 -16.60
N MET A 604 0.93 -25.19 -17.41
CA MET A 604 0.17 -26.41 -17.12
C MET A 604 0.60 -27.08 -15.80
N LYS A 605 1.92 -27.22 -15.58
CA LYS A 605 2.48 -27.73 -14.33
C LYS A 605 2.01 -26.92 -13.13
N ASN A 606 2.08 -25.58 -13.19
CA ASN A 606 1.72 -24.72 -12.08
C ASN A 606 0.21 -24.69 -11.82
N LEU A 607 -0.64 -24.80 -12.85
CA LEU A 607 -2.10 -24.95 -12.67
C LEU A 607 -2.49 -26.19 -11.87
N GLN A 608 -1.69 -27.26 -11.96
CA GLN A 608 -1.92 -28.49 -11.21
C GLN A 608 -1.43 -28.43 -9.76
N SER A 609 -0.39 -27.64 -9.50
CA SER A 609 0.31 -27.65 -8.21
C SER A 609 0.09 -26.42 -7.34
N ASN A 610 -0.32 -25.30 -7.93
CA ASN A 610 -0.47 -24.01 -7.24
C ASN A 610 -1.94 -23.55 -7.26
N GLN A 611 -2.56 -23.48 -6.08
CA GLN A 611 -3.95 -23.07 -5.93
C GLN A 611 -4.16 -21.55 -6.15
N TYR A 612 -3.14 -20.71 -5.92
CA TYR A 612 -3.26 -19.26 -6.08
C TYR A 612 -3.42 -18.83 -7.55
N LEU A 613 -3.06 -19.69 -8.52
CA LEU A 613 -3.35 -19.44 -9.93
C LEU A 613 -4.85 -19.38 -10.23
N TYR A 614 -5.69 -19.98 -9.39
CA TYR A 614 -7.15 -19.91 -9.54
C TYR A 614 -7.70 -18.52 -9.16
N ASP A 615 -6.99 -17.75 -8.33
CA ASP A 615 -7.37 -16.37 -8.01
C ASP A 615 -7.10 -15.42 -9.19
N CYS A 616 -6.19 -15.79 -10.11
CA CYS A 616 -5.85 -15.09 -11.35
C CYS A 616 -6.28 -15.88 -12.62
N ILE A 617 -7.42 -16.59 -12.55
CA ILE A 617 -7.80 -17.57 -13.57
C ILE A 617 -8.11 -16.93 -14.93
N ASP A 618 -8.62 -15.69 -14.95
CA ASP A 618 -8.93 -14.97 -16.20
C ASP A 618 -7.65 -14.67 -16.99
N GLU A 619 -6.58 -14.26 -16.31
CA GLU A 619 -5.26 -13.98 -16.87
C GLU A 619 -4.63 -15.25 -17.46
N VAL A 620 -4.81 -16.38 -16.78
CA VAL A 620 -4.37 -17.70 -17.25
C VAL A 620 -5.18 -18.13 -18.48
N ILE A 621 -6.50 -17.97 -18.46
CA ILE A 621 -7.36 -18.31 -19.60
C ILE A 621 -6.95 -17.50 -20.84
N TYR A 622 -6.61 -16.22 -20.66
CA TYR A 622 -6.16 -15.37 -21.75
C TYR A 622 -4.86 -15.88 -22.41
N ILE A 623 -3.95 -16.50 -21.66
CA ILE A 623 -2.76 -17.17 -22.22
C ILE A 623 -3.18 -18.23 -23.25
N PHE A 624 -4.12 -19.09 -22.89
CA PHE A 624 -4.57 -20.16 -23.78
C PHE A 624 -5.40 -19.65 -24.97
N LEU A 625 -6.26 -18.65 -24.75
CA LEU A 625 -7.00 -18.03 -25.85
C LEU A 625 -6.05 -17.38 -26.87
N ARG A 626 -5.02 -16.68 -26.40
CA ARG A 626 -3.99 -16.10 -27.28
C ARG A 626 -3.15 -17.17 -27.98
N LEU A 627 -2.85 -18.28 -27.32
CA LEU A 627 -2.17 -19.42 -27.93
C LEU A 627 -3.00 -20.06 -29.06
N ILE A 628 -4.29 -20.32 -28.81
CA ILE A 628 -5.22 -20.85 -29.83
C ILE A 628 -5.32 -19.86 -31.00
N SER A 629 -5.46 -18.58 -30.71
CA SER A 629 -5.54 -17.52 -31.72
C SER A 629 -4.30 -17.47 -32.61
N LYS A 630 -3.12 -17.56 -32.00
CA LYS A 630 -1.85 -17.69 -32.72
C LYS A 630 -1.87 -18.89 -33.65
N CYS A 631 -2.29 -20.06 -33.16
CA CYS A 631 -2.37 -21.27 -33.98
C CYS A 631 -3.31 -21.10 -35.19
N ILE A 632 -4.45 -20.44 -35.01
CA ILE A 632 -5.38 -20.13 -36.10
C ILE A 632 -4.73 -19.19 -37.13
N LEU A 633 -4.13 -18.09 -36.68
CA LEU A 633 -3.49 -17.10 -37.56
C LEU A 633 -2.30 -17.67 -38.33
N GLU A 634 -1.50 -18.52 -37.67
CA GLU A 634 -0.32 -19.18 -38.27
C GLU A 634 -0.70 -20.44 -39.05
N SER A 635 -1.99 -20.83 -39.07
CA SER A 635 -2.49 -22.07 -39.71
C SER A 635 -1.79 -23.35 -39.21
N THR A 636 -1.44 -23.39 -37.92
CA THR A 636 -0.85 -24.55 -37.23
C THR A 636 -1.91 -25.27 -36.40
N ASN A 637 -1.76 -26.59 -36.20
CA ASN A 637 -2.72 -27.37 -35.42
C ASN A 637 -2.44 -27.21 -33.91
N PHE A 638 -3.41 -26.67 -33.18
CA PHE A 638 -3.35 -26.60 -31.70
C PHE A 638 -3.23 -28.00 -31.05
N SER A 639 -3.81 -29.03 -31.67
CA SER A 639 -3.77 -30.42 -31.18
C SER A 639 -2.35 -30.98 -31.07
N GLU A 640 -1.38 -30.48 -31.83
CA GLU A 640 0.02 -30.93 -31.76
C GLU A 640 0.70 -30.62 -30.42
N LEU A 641 0.14 -29.67 -29.64
CA LEU A 641 0.63 -29.35 -28.29
C LEU A 641 0.26 -30.42 -27.26
N ASN A 642 -0.72 -31.30 -27.54
CA ASN A 642 -1.19 -32.36 -26.64
C ASN A 642 -1.65 -31.87 -25.24
N ILE A 643 -2.14 -30.64 -25.14
CA ILE A 643 -2.61 -30.04 -23.86
C ILE A 643 -4.14 -29.96 -23.75
N SER A 644 -4.88 -30.19 -24.83
CA SER A 644 -6.33 -29.98 -24.91
C SER A 644 -7.11 -30.79 -23.86
N GLU A 645 -6.83 -32.09 -23.73
CA GLU A 645 -7.53 -32.97 -22.78
C GLU A 645 -7.25 -32.56 -21.33
N GLU A 646 -6.01 -32.18 -21.03
CA GLU A 646 -5.58 -31.76 -19.70
C GLU A 646 -6.24 -30.43 -19.28
N ILE A 647 -6.27 -29.44 -20.18
CA ILE A 647 -6.99 -28.17 -19.97
C ILE A 647 -8.48 -28.45 -19.73
N ILE A 648 -9.11 -29.26 -20.60
CA ILE A 648 -10.54 -29.60 -20.45
C ILE A 648 -10.79 -30.23 -19.07
N ASN A 649 -10.00 -31.20 -18.66
CA ASN A 649 -10.17 -31.87 -17.37
C ASN A 649 -10.00 -30.92 -16.19
N LEU A 650 -8.93 -30.11 -16.18
CA LEU A 650 -8.62 -29.17 -15.10
C LEU A 650 -9.73 -28.13 -14.92
N PHE A 651 -10.10 -27.45 -15.99
CA PHE A 651 -11.08 -26.37 -15.91
C PHE A 651 -12.51 -26.88 -15.71
N THR A 652 -12.83 -28.07 -16.24
CA THR A 652 -14.13 -28.72 -15.94
C THR A 652 -14.22 -29.12 -14.46
N HIS A 653 -13.13 -29.62 -13.89
CA HIS A 653 -13.07 -29.95 -12.47
C HIS A 653 -13.19 -28.70 -11.58
N TYR A 654 -12.48 -27.63 -11.92
CA TYR A 654 -12.58 -26.34 -11.21
C TYR A 654 -14.01 -25.80 -11.22
N MET A 655 -14.69 -25.80 -12.36
CA MET A 655 -16.11 -25.41 -12.45
C MET A 655 -17.07 -26.37 -11.69
N PHE A 656 -16.62 -27.57 -11.30
CA PHE A 656 -17.42 -28.54 -10.54
C PHE A 656 -17.28 -28.34 -9.02
N GLU A 657 -16.08 -28.04 -8.53
CA GLU A 657 -15.80 -27.90 -7.09
C GLU A 657 -16.15 -26.52 -6.53
N GLU A 658 -15.88 -25.43 -7.27
CA GLU A 658 -16.15 -24.07 -6.82
C GLU A 658 -17.55 -23.58 -7.20
N SER A 659 -18.56 -24.12 -6.53
CA SER A 659 -19.98 -23.76 -6.71
C SER A 659 -20.38 -22.28 -6.45
N ASN A 660 -19.41 -21.37 -6.18
CA ASN A 660 -19.66 -19.96 -5.87
C ASN A 660 -19.07 -18.93 -6.87
N GLY A 661 -18.14 -19.28 -7.76
CA GLY A 661 -17.53 -18.35 -8.73
C GLY A 661 -18.37 -18.20 -10.01
N ILE A 662 -19.31 -17.25 -10.04
CA ILE A 662 -20.15 -16.98 -11.24
C ILE A 662 -19.31 -16.39 -12.37
N GLU A 663 -18.35 -15.52 -12.04
CA GLU A 663 -17.65 -14.62 -12.97
C GLU A 663 -16.67 -15.40 -13.88
N SER A 664 -15.85 -16.29 -13.30
CA SER A 664 -14.86 -17.08 -14.06
C SER A 664 -15.47 -18.18 -14.94
N SER A 665 -16.73 -18.58 -14.68
CA SER A 665 -17.40 -19.67 -15.42
C SER A 665 -17.55 -19.38 -16.93
N ARG A 666 -17.63 -18.10 -17.31
CA ARG A 666 -17.78 -17.67 -18.69
C ARG A 666 -16.46 -17.67 -19.45
N SER A 667 -15.39 -17.14 -18.86
CA SER A 667 -14.03 -17.18 -19.44
C SER A 667 -13.62 -18.63 -19.71
N ILE A 668 -13.87 -19.51 -18.74
CA ILE A 668 -13.59 -20.96 -18.86
C ILE A 668 -14.40 -21.56 -20.00
N THR A 669 -15.71 -21.30 -20.03
CA THR A 669 -16.58 -21.82 -21.09
C THR A 669 -16.12 -21.37 -22.48
N THR A 670 -15.70 -20.11 -22.61
CA THR A 670 -15.16 -19.57 -23.88
C THR A 670 -13.91 -20.34 -24.31
N LEU A 671 -12.97 -20.58 -23.39
CA LEU A 671 -11.77 -21.39 -23.66
C LEU A 671 -12.12 -22.81 -24.09
N LEU A 672 -13.02 -23.48 -23.37
CA LEU A 672 -13.46 -24.84 -23.70
C LEU A 672 -14.10 -24.91 -25.07
N ILE A 673 -14.97 -23.95 -25.41
CA ILE A 673 -15.59 -23.84 -26.74
C ILE A 673 -14.50 -23.70 -27.81
N TRP A 674 -13.50 -22.85 -27.59
CA TRP A 674 -12.43 -22.64 -28.56
C TRP A 674 -11.59 -23.90 -28.77
N ILE A 675 -11.27 -24.63 -27.71
CA ILE A 675 -10.56 -25.91 -27.79
C ILE A 675 -11.40 -26.92 -28.58
N ILE A 676 -12.69 -27.09 -28.27
CA ILE A 676 -13.58 -28.03 -28.98
C ILE A 676 -13.65 -27.73 -30.49
N MET A 677 -13.67 -26.44 -30.85
CA MET A 677 -13.78 -26.01 -32.25
C MET A 677 -12.46 -26.09 -33.02
N THR A 678 -11.32 -26.10 -32.33
CA THR A 678 -9.99 -26.11 -32.96
C THR A 678 -9.31 -27.48 -32.94
N ASP A 679 -9.55 -28.26 -31.89
CA ASP A 679 -9.02 -29.61 -31.75
C ASP A 679 -10.13 -30.63 -32.01
N ASN A 680 -10.05 -31.33 -33.15
CA ASN A 680 -11.04 -32.33 -33.54
C ASN A 680 -10.81 -33.73 -32.93
N GLU A 681 -9.66 -33.96 -32.30
CA GLU A 681 -9.22 -35.27 -31.84
C GLU A 681 -9.29 -35.42 -30.31
N VAL A 682 -9.44 -34.30 -29.58
CA VAL A 682 -9.55 -34.29 -28.12
C VAL A 682 -10.69 -35.19 -27.60
N ASN A 683 -10.39 -35.94 -26.53
CA ASN A 683 -11.38 -36.70 -25.77
C ASN A 683 -12.26 -35.77 -24.93
N LEU A 684 -13.58 -35.90 -25.07
CA LEU A 684 -14.56 -35.02 -24.44
C LEU A 684 -15.42 -35.75 -23.39
N ASP A 685 -15.14 -37.03 -23.09
CA ASP A 685 -15.96 -37.86 -22.20
C ASP A 685 -16.16 -37.22 -20.82
N TYR A 686 -15.10 -36.63 -20.26
CA TYR A 686 -15.15 -35.95 -18.96
C TYR A 686 -16.06 -34.71 -19.00
N LEU A 687 -15.90 -33.87 -20.03
CA LEU A 687 -16.74 -32.69 -20.24
C LEU A 687 -18.22 -33.08 -20.47
N PHE A 688 -18.47 -34.17 -21.20
CA PHE A 688 -19.82 -34.72 -21.36
C PHE A 688 -20.43 -35.17 -20.04
N GLY A 689 -19.66 -35.88 -19.21
CA GLY A 689 -20.09 -36.29 -17.87
C GLY A 689 -20.49 -35.08 -17.01
N TYR A 690 -19.67 -34.03 -17.03
CA TYR A 690 -19.95 -32.77 -16.35
C TYR A 690 -21.22 -32.08 -16.85
N CYS A 691 -21.34 -31.90 -18.17
CA CYS A 691 -22.50 -31.26 -18.78
C CYS A 691 -23.79 -32.04 -18.49
N ASN A 692 -23.75 -33.37 -18.41
CA ASN A 692 -24.91 -34.19 -18.06
C ASN A 692 -25.32 -34.02 -16.59
N ASN A 693 -24.36 -34.01 -15.67
CA ASN A 693 -24.63 -33.81 -14.24
C ASN A 693 -25.29 -32.43 -13.98
N LEU A 694 -24.80 -31.37 -14.64
CA LEU A 694 -25.41 -30.06 -14.51
C LEU A 694 -26.80 -29.98 -15.14
N LEU A 695 -27.06 -30.71 -16.23
CA LEU A 695 -28.39 -30.81 -16.81
C LEU A 695 -29.41 -31.45 -15.86
N GLU A 696 -29.00 -32.46 -15.08
CA GLU A 696 -29.86 -33.08 -14.06
C GLU A 696 -30.30 -32.07 -12.99
N ASN A 697 -29.49 -31.03 -12.76
CA ASN A 697 -29.74 -29.96 -11.80
C ASN A 697 -30.13 -28.61 -12.45
N TYR A 698 -30.50 -28.59 -13.73
CA TYR A 698 -30.67 -27.37 -14.55
C TYR A 698 -31.58 -26.31 -13.91
N GLY A 699 -32.65 -26.74 -13.22
CA GLY A 699 -33.60 -25.84 -12.55
C GLY A 699 -32.99 -25.03 -11.40
N ASN A 700 -31.91 -25.51 -10.78
CA ASN A 700 -31.25 -24.87 -9.64
C ASN A 700 -30.05 -24.02 -10.04
N LEU A 701 -29.65 -24.05 -11.32
CA LEU A 701 -28.53 -23.27 -11.83
C LEU A 701 -28.89 -21.80 -12.00
N LYS A 702 -27.89 -20.92 -11.86
CA LYS A 702 -28.01 -19.49 -12.22
C LYS A 702 -28.07 -19.34 -13.75
N ASP A 703 -28.61 -18.23 -14.23
CA ASP A 703 -28.82 -18.02 -15.67
C ASP A 703 -27.51 -18.04 -16.47
N THR A 704 -26.42 -17.45 -15.95
CA THR A 704 -25.08 -17.52 -16.56
C THR A 704 -24.59 -18.97 -16.70
N GLN A 705 -24.80 -19.81 -15.69
CA GLN A 705 -24.39 -21.22 -15.74
C GLN A 705 -25.23 -22.01 -16.75
N ARG A 706 -26.55 -21.75 -16.79
CA ARG A 706 -27.45 -22.36 -17.80
C ARG A 706 -27.02 -21.98 -19.21
N MET A 707 -26.64 -20.73 -19.43
CA MET A 707 -26.15 -20.23 -20.70
C MET A 707 -24.84 -20.95 -21.09
N CYS A 708 -23.85 -20.96 -20.21
CA CYS A 708 -22.55 -21.61 -20.44
C CYS A 708 -22.72 -23.10 -20.84
N ILE A 709 -23.55 -23.85 -20.12
CA ILE A 709 -23.81 -25.27 -20.42
C ILE A 709 -24.47 -25.42 -21.79
N MET A 710 -25.48 -24.61 -22.11
CA MET A 710 -26.17 -24.68 -23.40
C MET A 710 -25.23 -24.35 -24.56
N GLN A 711 -24.29 -23.41 -24.37
CA GLN A 711 -23.27 -23.09 -25.37
C GLN A 711 -22.28 -24.24 -25.57
N LEU A 712 -21.87 -24.91 -24.49
CA LEU A 712 -21.06 -26.13 -24.60
C LEU A 712 -21.82 -27.22 -25.37
N TYR A 713 -23.09 -27.46 -25.06
CA TYR A 713 -23.93 -28.42 -25.83
C TYR A 713 -24.05 -28.05 -27.30
N ALA A 714 -24.35 -26.78 -27.60
CA ALA A 714 -24.43 -26.28 -28.96
C ALA A 714 -23.10 -26.52 -29.70
N THR A 715 -21.97 -26.23 -29.06
CA THR A 715 -20.63 -26.42 -29.62
C THR A 715 -20.32 -27.90 -29.87
N LEU A 716 -20.65 -28.79 -28.94
CA LEU A 716 -20.47 -30.24 -29.08
C LEU A 716 -21.32 -30.81 -30.23
N TYR A 717 -22.52 -30.27 -30.44
CA TYR A 717 -23.33 -30.60 -31.63
C TYR A 717 -22.62 -30.14 -32.91
N ILE A 718 -22.12 -28.91 -32.94
CA ILE A 718 -21.49 -28.31 -34.11
C ILE A 718 -20.22 -29.06 -34.49
N SER A 719 -19.34 -29.33 -33.54
CA SER A 719 -18.02 -29.91 -33.80
C SER A 719 -18.07 -31.43 -33.98
N ARG A 720 -18.88 -32.15 -33.19
CA ARG A 720 -18.88 -33.63 -33.13
C ARG A 720 -20.16 -34.28 -33.64
N GLY A 721 -21.23 -33.52 -33.89
CA GLY A 721 -22.52 -34.07 -34.32
C GLY A 721 -23.20 -34.93 -33.26
N ILE A 722 -22.88 -34.72 -31.98
CA ILE A 722 -23.42 -35.51 -30.87
C ILE A 722 -24.90 -35.15 -30.70
N LEU A 723 -25.77 -36.13 -30.94
CA LEU A 723 -27.22 -35.93 -30.93
C LEU A 723 -27.73 -35.78 -29.49
N PHE A 724 -28.56 -34.76 -29.27
CA PHE A 724 -29.18 -34.46 -27.98
C PHE A 724 -30.68 -34.76 -28.01
N SER A 725 -31.29 -34.83 -26.82
CA SER A 725 -32.75 -34.97 -26.70
C SER A 725 -33.46 -33.71 -27.22
N ASP A 726 -34.69 -33.87 -27.73
CA ASP A 726 -35.55 -32.74 -28.16
C ASP A 726 -35.74 -31.70 -27.03
N GLU A 727 -35.65 -32.14 -25.76
CA GLU A 727 -35.70 -31.27 -24.60
C GLU A 727 -34.51 -30.29 -24.53
N ILE A 728 -33.29 -30.75 -24.82
CA ILE A 728 -32.10 -29.89 -24.82
C ILE A 728 -32.16 -28.91 -25.99
N VAL A 729 -32.57 -29.38 -27.18
CA VAL A 729 -32.78 -28.51 -28.34
C VAL A 729 -33.81 -27.42 -28.04
N HIS A 730 -34.91 -27.78 -27.36
CA HIS A 730 -35.92 -26.82 -26.94
C HIS A 730 -35.38 -25.81 -25.90
N LYS A 731 -34.57 -26.25 -24.93
CA LYS A 731 -33.92 -25.36 -23.95
C LYS A 731 -32.98 -24.36 -24.62
N ILE A 732 -32.17 -24.79 -25.58
CA ILE A 732 -31.29 -23.91 -26.36
C ILE A 732 -32.11 -22.90 -27.18
N CYS A 733 -33.14 -23.36 -27.91
CA CYS A 733 -34.02 -22.47 -28.69
C CYS A 733 -34.75 -21.46 -27.79
N LYS A 734 -35.15 -21.87 -26.58
CA LYS A 734 -35.77 -21.00 -25.59
C LYS A 734 -34.79 -19.94 -25.09
N GLN A 735 -33.52 -20.27 -24.83
CA GLN A 735 -32.52 -19.28 -24.44
C GLN A 735 -32.26 -18.24 -25.53
N ILE A 736 -32.20 -18.66 -26.80
CA ILE A 736 -32.11 -17.74 -27.94
C ILE A 736 -33.35 -16.83 -27.97
N HIS A 737 -34.54 -17.39 -27.71
CA HIS A 737 -35.79 -16.64 -27.69
C HIS A 737 -35.84 -15.58 -26.59
N ASP A 738 -35.39 -15.97 -25.40
CA ASP A 738 -35.37 -15.16 -24.20
C ASP A 738 -34.17 -14.17 -24.20
N GLU A 739 -33.50 -13.98 -25.36
CA GLU A 739 -32.44 -12.99 -25.60
C GLU A 739 -31.15 -13.16 -24.76
N TYR A 740 -30.89 -14.36 -24.24
CA TYR A 740 -29.65 -14.71 -23.49
C TYR A 740 -28.42 -14.87 -24.40
N CYS A 741 -28.22 -13.96 -25.36
CA CYS A 741 -27.01 -13.85 -26.17
C CYS A 741 -26.26 -12.58 -25.73
N ILE A 742 -25.17 -12.76 -24.98
CA ILE A 742 -24.48 -11.64 -24.31
C ILE A 742 -23.46 -10.98 -25.25
N ASP A 743 -22.87 -11.73 -26.18
CA ASP A 743 -21.90 -11.19 -27.14
C ASP A 743 -22.04 -11.74 -28.58
N SER A 744 -21.18 -11.26 -29.48
CA SER A 744 -21.16 -11.67 -30.88
C SER A 744 -20.76 -13.14 -31.09
N GLN A 745 -19.92 -13.72 -30.23
CA GLN A 745 -19.47 -15.11 -30.40
C GLN A 745 -20.61 -16.08 -30.07
N ASP A 746 -21.40 -15.77 -29.03
CA ASP A 746 -22.59 -16.53 -28.66
C ASP A 746 -23.59 -16.60 -29.80
N CYS A 747 -23.82 -15.47 -30.46
CA CYS A 747 -24.70 -15.39 -31.62
C CYS A 747 -24.21 -16.30 -32.76
N ILE A 748 -22.89 -16.37 -33.00
CA ILE A 748 -22.31 -17.26 -34.03
C ILE A 748 -22.51 -18.73 -33.65
N VAL A 749 -22.21 -19.11 -32.40
CA VAL A 749 -22.38 -20.48 -31.90
C VAL A 749 -23.83 -20.93 -32.06
N TYR A 750 -24.79 -20.15 -31.59
CA TYR A 750 -26.20 -20.51 -31.69
C TYR A 750 -26.70 -20.54 -33.13
N ALA A 751 -26.29 -19.59 -33.98
CA ALA A 751 -26.63 -19.64 -35.40
C ALA A 751 -26.11 -20.92 -36.05
N LEU A 752 -24.83 -21.28 -35.84
CA LEU A 752 -24.24 -22.51 -36.37
C LEU A 752 -24.96 -23.78 -35.89
N PHE A 753 -25.34 -23.82 -34.61
CA PHE A 753 -26.09 -24.93 -34.03
C PHE A 753 -27.43 -25.14 -34.73
N ILE A 754 -28.25 -24.08 -34.82
CA ILE A 754 -29.58 -24.14 -35.44
C ILE A 754 -29.47 -24.54 -36.92
N MET A 755 -28.47 -24.00 -37.61
CA MET A 755 -28.23 -24.30 -39.01
C MET A 755 -27.89 -25.78 -39.23
N ARG A 756 -27.07 -26.35 -38.35
CA ARG A 756 -26.73 -27.77 -38.39
C ARG A 756 -27.93 -28.66 -38.06
N LEU A 757 -28.85 -28.22 -37.20
CA LEU A 757 -30.12 -28.92 -36.96
C LEU A 757 -30.98 -28.95 -38.23
N ILE A 758 -31.09 -27.84 -38.95
CA ILE A 758 -31.80 -27.76 -40.23
C ILE A 758 -31.17 -28.72 -41.24
N ASP A 759 -29.84 -28.74 -41.33
CA ASP A 759 -29.11 -29.63 -42.23
C ASP A 759 -29.30 -31.12 -41.89
N SER A 760 -29.47 -31.43 -40.61
CA SER A 760 -29.77 -32.78 -40.12
C SER A 760 -31.22 -33.23 -40.35
N GLY A 761 -32.08 -32.37 -40.91
CA GLY A 761 -33.45 -32.71 -41.30
C GLY A 761 -34.56 -32.07 -40.45
N SER A 762 -34.21 -31.17 -39.53
CA SER A 762 -35.20 -30.39 -38.79
C SER A 762 -35.85 -29.31 -39.67
N SER A 763 -37.09 -28.92 -39.33
CA SER A 763 -37.89 -27.98 -40.12
C SER A 763 -37.25 -26.57 -40.14
N ALA A 764 -36.73 -26.16 -41.29
CA ALA A 764 -36.22 -24.81 -41.52
C ALA A 764 -37.27 -23.73 -41.18
N ASP A 765 -38.54 -23.95 -41.54
CA ASP A 765 -39.64 -23.03 -41.27
C ASP A 765 -39.87 -22.77 -39.76
N THR A 766 -39.47 -23.73 -38.91
CA THR A 766 -39.64 -23.64 -37.45
C THR A 766 -38.42 -23.00 -36.78
N LEU A 767 -37.22 -23.28 -37.30
CA LEU A 767 -35.97 -22.95 -36.63
C LEU A 767 -35.31 -21.67 -37.12
N MET A 768 -35.54 -21.26 -38.38
CA MET A 768 -34.98 -20.02 -38.93
C MET A 768 -35.33 -18.74 -38.16
N PRO A 769 -36.50 -18.59 -37.49
CA PRO A 769 -36.76 -17.42 -36.66
C PRO A 769 -35.69 -17.19 -35.58
N TYR A 770 -35.15 -18.27 -34.99
CA TYR A 770 -34.09 -18.17 -33.99
C TYR A 770 -32.77 -17.69 -34.58
N VAL A 771 -32.45 -18.08 -35.82
CA VAL A 771 -31.25 -17.59 -36.53
C VAL A 771 -31.37 -16.08 -36.76
N PHE A 772 -32.52 -15.60 -37.25
CA PHE A 772 -32.74 -14.16 -37.45
C PHE A 772 -32.68 -13.38 -36.14
N GLN A 773 -33.20 -13.95 -35.05
CA GLN A 773 -33.09 -13.36 -33.72
C GLN A 773 -31.61 -13.21 -33.29
N THR A 774 -30.78 -14.26 -33.44
CA THR A 774 -29.33 -14.16 -33.14
C THR A 774 -28.60 -13.12 -34.00
N VAL A 775 -28.98 -12.97 -35.28
CA VAL A 775 -28.41 -11.94 -36.17
C VAL A 775 -28.76 -10.53 -35.69
N ASN A 776 -30.01 -10.31 -35.29
CA ASN A 776 -30.44 -9.01 -34.79
C ASN A 776 -29.79 -8.64 -33.46
N HIS A 777 -29.61 -9.62 -32.57
CA HIS A 777 -28.83 -9.43 -31.34
C HIS A 777 -27.39 -9.04 -31.63
N ARG A 778 -26.73 -9.75 -32.55
CA ARG A 778 -25.36 -9.42 -32.95
C ARG A 778 -25.26 -8.02 -33.52
N ASN A 779 -26.16 -7.65 -34.45
CA ASN A 779 -26.16 -6.31 -35.03
C ASN A 779 -26.39 -5.22 -33.97
N LYS A 780 -27.26 -5.48 -32.98
CA LYS A 780 -27.45 -4.58 -31.84
C LYS A 780 -26.15 -4.43 -31.06
N TRP A 781 -25.50 -5.53 -30.69
CA TRP A 781 -24.24 -5.57 -29.94
C TRP A 781 -23.09 -4.84 -30.64
N GLU A 782 -22.89 -5.12 -31.93
CA GLU A 782 -21.81 -4.52 -32.73
C GLU A 782 -21.98 -3.00 -32.87
N ASN A 783 -23.21 -2.48 -32.81
CA ASN A 783 -23.51 -1.05 -32.87
C ASN A 783 -23.42 -0.33 -31.51
N LEU A 784 -23.24 -1.04 -30.39
CA LEU A 784 -22.99 -0.43 -29.08
C LEU A 784 -21.53 0.04 -28.98
N SER A 785 -21.32 1.23 -28.39
CA SER A 785 -19.99 1.64 -27.93
C SER A 785 -19.54 0.80 -26.74
N LYS A 786 -18.24 0.83 -26.41
CA LYS A 786 -17.68 0.08 -25.27
C LYS A 786 -18.41 0.36 -23.95
N GLU A 787 -18.61 1.63 -23.62
CA GLU A 787 -19.33 2.06 -22.41
C GLU A 787 -20.78 1.55 -22.40
N GLN A 788 -21.44 1.52 -23.57
CA GLN A 788 -22.80 0.99 -23.70
C GLN A 788 -22.86 -0.54 -23.62
N ARG A 789 -21.79 -1.25 -24.01
CA ARG A 789 -21.69 -2.71 -23.83
C ARG A 789 -21.53 -3.06 -22.36
N GLU A 790 -20.69 -2.31 -21.64
CA GLU A 790 -20.52 -2.44 -20.18
C GLU A 790 -21.85 -2.18 -19.44
N GLU A 791 -22.59 -1.12 -19.82
CA GLU A 791 -23.91 -0.82 -19.25
C GLU A 791 -24.95 -1.91 -19.60
N TYR A 792 -25.00 -2.36 -20.86
CA TYR A 792 -25.90 -3.42 -21.32
C TYR A 792 -25.69 -4.75 -20.58
N ILE A 793 -24.42 -5.08 -20.33
CA ILE A 793 -24.02 -6.25 -19.55
C ILE A 793 -24.50 -6.14 -18.09
N ASN A 794 -24.29 -4.97 -17.46
CA ASN A 794 -24.58 -4.75 -16.05
C ASN A 794 -26.09 -4.64 -15.75
N ASP A 795 -26.86 -4.03 -16.66
CA ASP A 795 -28.31 -3.85 -16.54
C ASP A 795 -29.09 -5.17 -16.60
N GLU A 796 -28.57 -6.16 -17.33
CA GLU A 796 -29.14 -7.52 -17.40
C GLU A 796 -28.79 -8.39 -16.17
N GLY A 797 -28.14 -7.82 -15.16
CA GLY A 797 -27.83 -8.49 -13.90
C GLY A 797 -26.66 -9.47 -13.98
N PHE A 798 -25.90 -9.46 -15.07
CA PHE A 798 -24.66 -10.20 -15.19
C PHE A 798 -23.51 -9.38 -14.60
N LYS A 799 -22.95 -9.84 -13.47
CA LYS A 799 -21.69 -9.29 -12.97
C LYS A 799 -20.55 -9.98 -13.71
N PHE A 800 -19.71 -9.22 -14.40
CA PHE A 800 -18.46 -9.71 -14.98
C PHE A 800 -17.29 -8.89 -14.45
N SER A 801 -16.11 -9.49 -14.45
CA SER A 801 -14.87 -8.76 -14.22
C SER A 801 -14.60 -7.78 -15.36
N ASP A 802 -14.07 -6.59 -15.04
CA ASP A 802 -13.63 -5.60 -16.03
C ASP A 802 -12.62 -6.21 -17.03
N SER A 803 -11.85 -7.21 -16.58
CA SER A 803 -10.90 -7.98 -17.39
C SER A 803 -11.58 -8.83 -18.48
N PHE A 804 -12.75 -9.44 -18.21
CA PHE A 804 -13.49 -10.23 -19.21
C PHE A 804 -14.10 -9.37 -20.33
N VAL A 805 -14.61 -8.18 -19.99
CA VAL A 805 -15.14 -7.25 -21.00
C VAL A 805 -14.01 -6.73 -21.91
N LEU A 806 -12.84 -6.45 -21.34
CA LEU A 806 -11.62 -6.12 -22.09
C LEU A 806 -11.17 -7.27 -23.01
N LEU A 807 -11.30 -8.52 -22.56
CA LEU A 807 -10.97 -9.75 -23.28
C LEU A 807 -11.67 -9.86 -24.64
N LEU A 808 -12.95 -9.49 -24.70
CA LEU A 808 -13.79 -9.54 -25.90
C LEU A 808 -13.59 -8.37 -26.87
N ASP A 809 -13.05 -7.25 -26.39
CA ASP A 809 -12.83 -6.01 -27.16
C ASP A 809 -11.37 -5.85 -27.66
N THR A 810 -10.46 -6.80 -27.38
CA THR A 810 -9.09 -6.74 -27.91
C THR A 810 -9.05 -7.09 -29.40
N GLU A 811 -8.74 -6.09 -30.25
CA GLU A 811 -8.54 -6.27 -31.71
C GLU A 811 -7.46 -7.33 -32.06
N ASP A 812 -6.64 -7.72 -31.08
CA ASP A 812 -5.49 -8.61 -31.23
C ASP A 812 -5.80 -10.11 -31.10
N ILE A 813 -7.05 -10.53 -30.82
CA ILE A 813 -7.41 -11.95 -30.72
C ILE A 813 -8.38 -12.39 -31.82
N THR A 814 -7.92 -13.32 -32.64
CA THR A 814 -8.73 -14.05 -33.63
C THR A 814 -9.22 -15.39 -33.06
N GLY A 815 -10.53 -15.53 -32.88
CA GLY A 815 -11.16 -16.79 -32.43
C GLY A 815 -11.51 -17.75 -33.58
N PRO A 816 -11.87 -19.01 -33.28
CA PRO A 816 -12.20 -20.03 -34.29
C PRO A 816 -13.49 -19.73 -35.05
N PHE A 817 -14.29 -18.78 -34.57
CA PHE A 817 -15.54 -18.39 -35.19
C PHE A 817 -15.39 -17.28 -36.23
N ASN A 818 -14.24 -16.58 -36.27
CA ASN A 818 -14.02 -15.45 -37.18
C ASN A 818 -14.05 -15.84 -38.66
N GLN A 819 -13.85 -17.13 -38.96
CA GLN A 819 -13.96 -17.68 -40.32
C GLN A 819 -15.42 -17.81 -40.81
N TYR A 820 -16.41 -17.69 -39.94
CA TYR A 820 -17.82 -17.86 -40.30
C TYR A 820 -18.50 -16.52 -40.54
N ASP A 821 -18.86 -16.26 -41.79
CA ASP A 821 -19.76 -15.16 -42.12
C ASP A 821 -21.22 -15.60 -41.85
N ILE A 822 -21.80 -15.09 -40.76
CA ILE A 822 -23.20 -15.37 -40.39
C ILE A 822 -24.15 -15.00 -41.54
N MET A 823 -23.90 -13.94 -42.29
CA MET A 823 -24.82 -13.54 -43.38
C MET A 823 -24.79 -14.54 -44.53
N SER A 824 -23.61 -15.06 -44.86
CA SER A 824 -23.46 -16.19 -45.80
C SER A 824 -24.16 -17.45 -45.28
N LEU A 825 -24.00 -17.77 -44.00
CA LEU A 825 -24.68 -18.90 -43.37
C LEU A 825 -26.20 -18.75 -43.47
N VAL A 826 -26.75 -17.62 -43.00
CA VAL A 826 -28.18 -17.29 -43.06
C VAL A 826 -28.71 -17.41 -44.49
N SER A 827 -27.99 -16.87 -45.48
CA SER A 827 -28.38 -16.93 -46.90
C SER A 827 -28.52 -18.37 -47.40
N ASN A 828 -27.59 -19.25 -47.03
CA ASN A 828 -27.65 -20.68 -47.38
C ASN A 828 -28.80 -21.42 -46.66
N SER A 829 -29.07 -21.04 -45.42
CA SER A 829 -30.22 -21.43 -44.56
C SER A 829 -31.59 -21.14 -45.17
N ILE A 830 -31.77 -19.90 -45.58
CA ILE A 830 -33.05 -19.34 -46.05
C ILE A 830 -33.60 -20.10 -47.27
N ILE A 831 -32.73 -20.60 -48.14
CA ILE A 831 -33.12 -21.37 -49.35
C ILE A 831 -33.88 -22.65 -48.98
N LYS A 832 -33.69 -23.17 -47.75
CA LYS A 832 -34.35 -24.38 -47.26
C LYS A 832 -35.73 -24.12 -46.66
N CYS A 833 -36.14 -22.85 -46.50
CA CYS A 833 -37.48 -22.48 -46.06
C CYS A 833 -38.51 -22.68 -47.17
N SER A 834 -39.72 -23.08 -46.77
CA SER A 834 -40.87 -23.03 -47.67
C SER A 834 -41.28 -21.58 -47.93
N VAL A 835 -42.02 -21.36 -49.02
CA VAL A 835 -42.61 -20.04 -49.34
C VAL A 835 -43.43 -19.50 -48.15
N LYS A 836 -44.15 -20.36 -47.44
CA LYS A 836 -44.93 -19.98 -46.25
C LYS A 836 -44.02 -19.60 -45.08
N GLY A 837 -42.92 -20.33 -44.88
CA GLY A 837 -41.90 -19.99 -43.88
C GLY A 837 -41.23 -18.65 -44.16
N LEU A 838 -40.90 -18.36 -45.42
CA LEU A 838 -40.32 -17.08 -45.85
C LEU A 838 -41.26 -15.88 -45.60
N TYR A 839 -42.57 -16.03 -45.88
CA TYR A 839 -43.55 -14.99 -45.55
C TYR A 839 -43.61 -14.73 -44.03
N LYS A 840 -43.60 -15.79 -43.21
CA LYS A 840 -43.61 -15.68 -41.75
C LYS A 840 -42.33 -15.01 -41.22
N LEU A 841 -41.16 -15.33 -41.77
CA LEU A 841 -39.89 -14.68 -41.41
C LEU A 841 -39.91 -13.19 -41.75
N ARG A 842 -40.43 -12.83 -42.92
CA ARG A 842 -40.57 -11.43 -43.35
C ARG A 842 -41.55 -10.63 -42.49
N GLU A 843 -42.60 -11.27 -41.97
CA GLU A 843 -43.52 -10.64 -41.01
C GLU A 843 -42.87 -10.42 -39.64
N LEU A 844 -42.05 -11.37 -39.16
CA LEU A 844 -41.41 -11.29 -37.85
C LEU A 844 -40.17 -10.40 -37.83
N PHE A 845 -39.41 -10.33 -38.92
CA PHE A 845 -38.14 -9.62 -39.02
C PHE A 845 -38.08 -8.77 -40.30
N PRO A 846 -38.95 -7.76 -40.45
CA PRO A 846 -39.08 -7.00 -41.70
C PRO A 846 -37.79 -6.29 -42.13
N ASP A 847 -37.00 -5.83 -41.16
CA ASP A 847 -35.78 -5.05 -41.40
C ASP A 847 -34.66 -5.90 -42.03
N ASN A 848 -34.63 -7.20 -41.78
CA ASN A 848 -33.64 -8.15 -42.32
C ASN A 848 -33.90 -8.55 -43.79
N PHE A 849 -35.04 -8.17 -44.37
CA PHE A 849 -35.44 -8.50 -45.75
C PHE A 849 -35.44 -7.26 -46.67
N SER A 850 -34.86 -6.15 -46.21
CA SER A 850 -34.82 -4.87 -46.91
C SER A 850 -33.77 -4.80 -48.03
#